data_AF-A0AAA9SB36-F1
#
_entry.id   AF-A0AAA9SB36-F1
#
_cell.length_a   1.000
_cell.length_b   1.000
_cell.length_c   1.000
_cell.angle_alpha   90.00
_cell.angle_beta   90.00
_cell.angle_gamma   90.00
#
_symmetry.space_group_name_H-M   'P 1'
#
loop_
_entity.id
_entity.type
_entity.pdbx_description
1 polymer ?
#
loop_
_entity_poly.entity_id
_entity_poly.type
_entity_poly.pdbx_seq_one_letter_code
_entity_poly.pdbx_strand_id
1 'polypeptide(L)'
;METTMSRPVLSPTRINATASETFTVLQQRMRIVEEQTSSLRDDLIMLDFGDKRGQLETPECSVSQNITRPIQNEIICSGKTNILWKNCEFLVNRMCRLESLIQSLKMNIFRLQTEKDLNPQKTDFLKERLNTIQEEHSKDLKLLQLEVMNLRQQLRDVKEEEDKAQDEVQRLTATLEIASETKKNAAIIEEELKTTKRKMNLKIQELRRQLSQEKHLRESLEKSGSALLLRIQEMEATVEVERKQVQILQENCIALRSSIQTTQELLAQEQQQKGELETASSQLKSDLVSRDDIISKLVEENKNIQMSFNKEHEGNAYLRSEIVSLHEASEKAQILNDQLTRKCSELSSMLQTVKMENTRIIADHQAILQEEQKMMTQTFQEQNLLLDAAHASITSELQTVQNEKTQLQMHLDHLILEHNQCIQKAQEAEKRATVQKELLESTIARLRGDLEASTQEKKSLLEEKDRLQKEVNKTEKEVAEEKCNLEKELAKNKVDINALTCNVQTLEEKNKQLTDKIASLELEQASSDYHWLAQQQVENVLGKITDSKNKLAYEKGKLQVKSLLEKNEEELSQAVKGRDAALKESQKLKGDLETLEDRENKKVGNFQRQLAEAKEDNCKVTIMLENVLASHSKMQGALEKVQIELGRRDSEIAGLKKERALNQQRVQKLEAEVDQWQARMLVVDAQHNSEMEPLQKALDVAREDNRKLAMSLEQALQTNNHLQTKLDHVQEKLESKELERQNLETFKERMSEESKIEAELHAERIDALRKQFQIERETAKKAAQREVTEMKKALDEANFRSVEVSRTNRELRQKLTELEKLLNSSKEKIKNQRAQIKLHLSAKANNAQNVERMKQIETELRQMELIKDQYQKKNYEQSLSIQKFVSEMTNLQKEMQLLARSQYDTSARNKQQELRLEAERKLRQELENRCQITANLEEAHRWFKCRFDGLQLELTKNRLQRLPREDRWREEDQDKRHNSMSNQSALHRWENKRNRLVPKKCHSEQERK
;
A
#
# COMPACT_ATOMS: atom_id res chain seq x y z
N MET A 1 73.22 -57.88 -39.77
CA MET A 1 74.05 -58.92 -39.10
C MET A 1 73.97 -60.18 -39.93
N GLU A 2 75.04 -60.89 -40.26
CA GLU A 2 76.45 -60.50 -40.41
C GLU A 2 77.19 -61.64 -41.14
N THR A 3 78.25 -61.34 -41.90
CA THR A 3 78.94 -62.37 -42.70
C THR A 3 79.92 -63.20 -41.87
N THR A 4 79.83 -64.53 -41.95
CA THR A 4 80.95 -65.42 -41.65
C THR A 4 81.21 -66.40 -42.80
N MET A 5 82.47 -66.44 -43.24
CA MET A 5 83.01 -67.35 -44.25
C MET A 5 84.03 -68.26 -43.58
N SER A 6 84.11 -69.53 -43.98
CA SER A 6 85.26 -70.39 -43.65
C SER A 6 85.66 -71.26 -44.85
N ARG A 7 86.98 -71.42 -45.05
CA ARG A 7 87.60 -72.07 -46.21
C ARG A 7 87.86 -73.57 -45.96
N PRO A 8 88.11 -74.38 -47.00
CA PRO A 8 88.03 -75.84 -46.92
C PRO A 8 89.31 -76.51 -46.39
N VAL A 9 89.14 -77.74 -45.88
CA VAL A 9 90.22 -78.66 -45.51
C VAL A 9 90.36 -79.75 -46.59
N LEU A 10 91.59 -80.03 -47.02
CA LEU A 10 91.93 -81.05 -48.01
C LEU A 10 92.54 -82.29 -47.34
N SER A 11 92.05 -83.49 -47.65
CA SER A 11 92.78 -84.78 -47.74
C SER A 11 91.81 -85.99 -47.78
N PRO A 12 92.21 -87.19 -48.27
CA PRO A 12 93.39 -87.51 -49.07
C PRO A 12 93.04 -88.09 -50.46
N THR A 13 94.01 -88.09 -51.38
CA THR A 13 93.85 -88.67 -52.72
C THR A 13 93.71 -90.19 -52.68
N ARG A 14 92.55 -90.73 -53.05
CA ARG A 14 92.42 -92.12 -53.52
C ARG A 14 92.33 -92.12 -55.05
N ILE A 15 93.37 -92.61 -55.72
CA ILE A 15 93.31 -92.93 -57.15
C ILE A 15 92.62 -94.29 -57.31
N ASN A 16 91.31 -94.31 -57.05
CA ASN A 16 90.44 -95.34 -57.59
C ASN A 16 90.16 -94.94 -59.04
N ALA A 17 90.72 -95.67 -60.01
CA ALA A 17 90.30 -95.54 -61.41
C ALA A 17 88.79 -95.80 -61.47
N THR A 18 88.01 -94.82 -61.94
CA THR A 18 86.57 -94.86 -61.71
C THR A 18 85.96 -95.95 -62.59
N ALA A 19 85.02 -96.75 -62.08
CA ALA A 19 84.44 -97.86 -62.84
C ALA A 19 83.92 -97.43 -64.24
N SER A 20 83.42 -96.20 -64.36
CA SER A 20 83.02 -95.55 -65.62
C SER A 20 84.14 -95.52 -66.70
N GLU A 21 85.38 -95.22 -66.32
CA GLU A 21 86.53 -95.15 -67.24
C GLU A 21 86.98 -96.54 -67.69
N THR A 22 86.85 -97.55 -66.82
CA THR A 22 87.10 -98.94 -67.20
C THR A 22 86.02 -99.45 -68.17
N PHE A 23 84.76 -99.04 -67.96
CA PHE A 23 83.62 -99.45 -68.77
C PHE A 23 83.67 -98.88 -70.19
N THR A 24 84.04 -97.61 -70.38
CA THR A 24 84.16 -96.99 -71.72
C THR A 24 85.27 -97.63 -72.56
N VAL A 25 86.44 -97.90 -71.96
CA VAL A 25 87.54 -98.62 -72.64
C VAL A 25 87.13 -100.04 -73.04
N LEU A 26 86.34 -100.73 -72.20
CA LEU A 26 85.81 -102.06 -72.52
C LEU A 26 84.83 -102.00 -73.70
N GLN A 27 83.87 -101.08 -73.67
CA GLN A 27 82.86 -100.89 -74.72
C GLN A 27 83.50 -100.50 -76.07
N GLN A 28 84.57 -99.71 -76.06
CA GLN A 28 85.25 -99.32 -77.30
C GLN A 28 86.07 -100.47 -77.90
N ARG A 29 86.71 -101.33 -77.08
CA ARG A 29 87.33 -102.57 -77.57
C ARG A 29 86.32 -103.56 -78.13
N MET A 30 85.12 -103.63 -77.55
CA MET A 30 84.05 -104.51 -78.03
C MET A 30 83.56 -104.10 -79.42
N ARG A 31 83.31 -102.81 -79.66
CA ARG A 31 82.96 -102.29 -81.00
C ARG A 31 84.01 -102.59 -82.08
N ILE A 32 85.30 -102.49 -81.75
CA ILE A 32 86.38 -102.82 -82.70
C ILE A 32 86.33 -104.30 -83.11
N VAL A 33 85.96 -105.21 -82.20
CA VAL A 33 85.77 -106.65 -82.51
C VAL A 33 84.55 -106.85 -83.42
N GLU A 34 83.42 -106.22 -83.11
CA GLU A 34 82.18 -106.29 -83.89
C GLU A 34 82.38 -105.79 -85.34
N GLU A 35 83.04 -104.64 -85.49
CA GLU A 35 83.31 -103.98 -86.76
C GLU A 35 84.32 -104.77 -87.62
N GLN A 36 85.41 -105.26 -87.03
CA GLN A 36 86.38 -106.11 -87.72
C GLN A 36 85.77 -107.45 -88.18
N THR A 37 84.89 -108.04 -87.37
CA THR A 37 84.19 -109.29 -87.70
C THR A 37 83.15 -109.09 -88.81
N SER A 38 82.47 -107.94 -88.81
CA SER A 38 81.47 -107.61 -89.83
C SER A 38 82.12 -107.44 -91.20
N SER A 39 83.14 -106.57 -91.32
CA SER A 39 83.83 -106.38 -92.61
C SER A 39 84.55 -107.65 -93.10
N LEU A 40 84.97 -108.57 -92.22
CA LEU A 40 85.53 -109.87 -92.65
C LEU A 40 84.49 -110.76 -93.34
N ARG A 41 83.21 -110.65 -92.96
CA ARG A 41 82.09 -111.32 -93.64
C ARG A 41 81.85 -110.73 -95.03
N ASP A 42 81.89 -109.41 -95.14
CA ASP A 42 81.60 -108.71 -96.39
C ASP A 42 82.71 -108.95 -97.43
N ASP A 43 83.97 -108.99 -97.00
CA ASP A 43 85.14 -109.36 -97.82
C ASP A 43 85.04 -110.80 -98.39
N LEU A 44 84.38 -111.71 -97.67
CA LEU A 44 84.12 -113.09 -98.13
C LEU A 44 82.97 -113.17 -99.14
N ILE A 45 81.93 -112.35 -98.99
CA ILE A 45 80.75 -112.34 -99.86
C ILE A 45 81.08 -111.77 -101.25
N MET A 46 82.08 -110.87 -101.36
CA MET A 46 82.48 -110.19 -102.60
C MET A 46 83.25 -111.03 -103.63
N LEU A 47 83.47 -112.34 -103.39
CA LEU A 47 84.43 -113.15 -104.16
C LEU A 47 83.81 -114.19 -105.12
N ASP A 48 82.48 -114.30 -105.21
CA ASP A 48 81.82 -115.41 -105.92
C ASP A 48 81.05 -115.01 -107.21
N PHE A 49 81.05 -115.89 -108.21
CA PHE A 49 80.36 -115.74 -109.50
C PHE A 49 79.66 -117.06 -109.84
N GLY A 50 78.32 -117.10 -109.82
CA GLY A 50 77.55 -118.36 -109.92
C GLY A 50 76.67 -118.54 -111.16
N ASP A 51 76.07 -119.72 -111.30
CA ASP A 51 74.81 -119.97 -112.02
C ASP A 51 74.14 -121.31 -111.58
N LYS A 52 72.81 -121.41 -111.75
CA LYS A 52 71.91 -122.59 -111.74
C LYS A 52 72.03 -123.69 -110.66
N ARG A 53 71.11 -123.57 -109.69
CA ARG A 53 70.02 -124.55 -109.38
C ARG A 53 70.41 -126.00 -109.01
N GLY A 54 70.35 -126.31 -107.71
CA GLY A 54 70.29 -127.69 -107.19
C GLY A 54 69.81 -127.72 -105.72
N GLN A 55 69.04 -128.73 -105.34
CA GLN A 55 68.55 -128.92 -103.96
C GLN A 55 69.65 -129.46 -103.03
N LEU A 56 69.64 -129.08 -101.75
CA LEU A 56 69.95 -130.01 -100.65
C LEU A 56 69.32 -129.52 -99.34
N GLU A 57 68.59 -130.40 -98.67
CA GLU A 57 68.14 -130.23 -97.27
C GLU A 57 69.09 -131.00 -96.33
N THR A 58 69.30 -130.50 -95.10
CA THR A 58 69.80 -131.29 -93.94
C THR A 58 71.18 -131.98 -94.15
N PRO A 59 71.67 -132.88 -93.25
CA PRO A 59 71.46 -133.04 -91.80
C PRO A 59 72.71 -132.61 -90.98
N GLU A 60 72.63 -132.20 -89.71
CA GLU A 60 72.32 -132.93 -88.46
C GLU A 60 73.33 -134.00 -87.99
N CYS A 61 73.36 -134.19 -86.65
CA CYS A 61 73.64 -135.45 -85.96
C CYS A 61 75.06 -136.09 -86.07
N SER A 62 75.42 -137.10 -85.27
CA SER A 62 75.13 -137.42 -83.85
C SER A 62 76.06 -138.56 -83.40
N VAL A 63 76.13 -138.84 -82.09
CA VAL A 63 76.57 -140.14 -81.52
C VAL A 63 75.72 -140.36 -80.28
N SER A 64 75.09 -141.50 -80.01
CA SER A 64 75.21 -142.88 -80.51
C SER A 64 74.18 -143.28 -81.60
N GLN A 65 74.44 -144.21 -82.54
CA GLN A 65 75.57 -145.16 -82.67
C GLN A 65 75.68 -145.78 -84.08
N ASN A 66 76.91 -146.01 -84.58
CA ASN A 66 77.32 -146.98 -85.64
C ASN A 66 76.84 -146.67 -87.11
N ILE A 67 77.49 -146.97 -88.25
CA ILE A 67 78.65 -147.81 -88.69
C ILE A 67 79.42 -147.15 -89.90
N THR A 68 80.78 -147.11 -89.84
CA THR A 68 81.84 -147.17 -90.92
C THR A 68 81.85 -146.28 -92.22
N ARG A 69 83.07 -146.03 -92.75
CA ARG A 69 83.51 -145.26 -93.97
C ARG A 69 83.61 -146.18 -95.26
N PRO A 70 84.22 -145.83 -96.45
CA PRO A 70 84.91 -144.59 -96.93
C PRO A 70 84.82 -144.12 -98.44
N ILE A 71 84.93 -142.79 -98.65
CA ILE A 71 85.82 -142.01 -99.56
C ILE A 71 86.14 -142.49 -101.02
N GLN A 72 85.85 -141.63 -102.02
CA GLN A 72 86.73 -141.12 -103.13
C GLN A 72 85.89 -140.16 -104.05
N ASN A 73 86.29 -139.00 -104.63
CA ASN A 73 87.53 -138.25 -104.91
C ASN A 73 88.06 -138.37 -106.37
N GLU A 74 87.83 -137.36 -107.23
CA GLU A 74 88.69 -136.88 -108.37
C GLU A 74 88.09 -135.54 -108.93
N ILE A 75 88.78 -134.38 -108.96
CA ILE A 75 89.91 -133.85 -109.78
C ILE A 75 89.48 -133.31 -111.17
N ILE A 76 90.16 -132.23 -111.66
CA ILE A 76 89.89 -131.34 -112.83
C ILE A 76 88.98 -130.14 -112.45
N CYS A 77 89.18 -128.86 -112.83
CA CYS A 77 90.29 -128.00 -113.34
C CYS A 77 89.79 -126.51 -113.33
N SER A 78 90.53 -125.40 -113.51
CA SER A 78 91.97 -125.03 -113.42
C SER A 78 92.10 -123.48 -113.61
N GLY A 79 93.27 -122.95 -114.04
CA GLY A 79 93.35 -121.72 -114.87
C GLY A 79 93.56 -120.34 -114.23
N LYS A 80 93.30 -120.13 -112.92
CA LYS A 80 93.38 -118.79 -112.26
C LYS A 80 94.19 -118.73 -110.96
N THR A 81 95.19 -119.61 -110.79
CA THR A 81 95.79 -119.93 -109.49
C THR A 81 96.50 -118.77 -108.75
N ASN A 82 96.99 -117.74 -109.43
CA ASN A 82 97.92 -116.75 -108.84
C ASN A 82 97.24 -115.55 -108.12
N ILE A 83 95.90 -115.46 -108.14
CA ILE A 83 95.15 -114.39 -107.44
C ILE A 83 94.59 -114.89 -106.10
N LEU A 84 94.05 -116.12 -106.08
CA LEU A 84 93.37 -116.69 -104.91
C LEU A 84 94.27 -116.79 -103.66
N TRP A 85 95.55 -117.14 -103.83
CA TRP A 85 96.45 -117.38 -102.69
C TRP A 85 96.65 -116.16 -101.78
N LYS A 86 96.77 -114.95 -102.36
CA LYS A 86 96.93 -113.70 -101.61
C LYS A 86 95.70 -113.34 -100.77
N ASN A 87 94.51 -113.69 -101.25
CA ASN A 87 93.26 -113.43 -100.53
C ASN A 87 93.17 -114.32 -99.27
N CYS A 88 93.59 -115.58 -99.36
CA CYS A 88 93.65 -116.49 -98.22
C CYS A 88 94.64 -116.03 -97.13
N GLU A 89 95.84 -115.58 -97.52
CA GLU A 89 96.88 -115.12 -96.60
C GLU A 89 96.44 -113.87 -95.81
N PHE A 90 95.72 -112.94 -96.45
CA PHE A 90 95.15 -111.76 -95.81
C PHE A 90 94.09 -112.12 -94.76
N LEU A 91 93.20 -113.06 -95.08
CA LEU A 91 92.10 -113.50 -94.21
C LEU A 91 92.60 -114.13 -92.90
N VAL A 92 93.60 -115.03 -92.97
CA VAL A 92 94.16 -115.71 -91.79
C VAL A 92 94.82 -114.71 -90.83
N ASN A 93 95.63 -113.78 -91.36
CA ASN A 93 96.29 -112.74 -90.57
C ASN A 93 95.29 -111.82 -89.83
N ARG A 94 94.07 -111.67 -90.36
CA ARG A 94 93.00 -110.86 -89.76
C ARG A 94 92.25 -111.60 -88.65
N MET A 95 92.01 -112.90 -88.81
CA MET A 95 91.41 -113.74 -87.75
C MET A 95 92.25 -113.76 -86.46
N CYS A 96 93.58 -113.97 -86.54
CA CYS A 96 94.43 -114.05 -85.35
C CYS A 96 94.47 -112.74 -84.52
N ARG A 97 94.23 -111.58 -85.16
CA ARG A 97 94.10 -110.29 -84.46
C ARG A 97 92.77 -110.17 -83.70
N LEU A 98 91.68 -110.68 -84.27
CA LEU A 98 90.36 -110.72 -83.64
C LEU A 98 90.37 -111.58 -82.36
N GLU A 99 90.94 -112.78 -82.43
CA GLU A 99 91.04 -113.70 -81.28
C GLU A 99 91.80 -113.07 -80.10
N SER A 100 92.89 -112.37 -80.39
CA SER A 100 93.71 -111.66 -79.39
C SER A 100 92.92 -110.56 -78.64
N LEU A 101 92.02 -109.85 -79.34
CA LEU A 101 91.16 -108.84 -78.73
C LEU A 101 90.09 -109.45 -77.82
N ILE A 102 89.50 -110.58 -78.24
CA ILE A 102 88.43 -111.27 -77.50
C ILE A 102 88.93 -111.77 -76.14
N GLN A 103 90.13 -112.36 -76.06
CA GLN A 103 90.68 -112.80 -74.77
C GLN A 103 91.01 -111.63 -73.83
N SER A 104 91.44 -110.47 -74.36
CA SER A 104 91.66 -109.27 -73.56
C SER A 104 90.36 -108.71 -72.94
N LEU A 105 89.23 -108.82 -73.64
CA LEU A 105 87.93 -108.42 -73.10
C LEU A 105 87.50 -109.35 -71.95
N LYS A 106 87.68 -110.67 -72.12
CA LYS A 106 87.28 -111.70 -71.16
C LYS A 106 87.90 -111.49 -69.78
N MET A 107 89.21 -111.20 -69.71
CA MET A 107 89.91 -110.97 -68.43
C MET A 107 89.44 -109.72 -67.67
N ASN A 108 89.06 -108.66 -68.38
CA ASN A 108 88.60 -107.41 -67.75
C ASN A 108 87.20 -107.57 -67.13
N ILE A 109 86.32 -108.35 -67.76
CA ILE A 109 84.96 -108.63 -67.26
C ILE A 109 85.01 -109.36 -65.92
N PHE A 110 85.84 -110.41 -65.80
CA PHE A 110 86.02 -111.12 -64.52
C PHE A 110 86.46 -110.18 -63.38
N ARG A 111 87.35 -109.23 -63.69
CA ARG A 111 87.92 -108.30 -62.69
C ARG A 111 86.87 -107.32 -62.14
N LEU A 112 85.99 -106.81 -63.00
CA LEU A 112 84.87 -105.93 -62.60
C LEU A 112 83.81 -106.69 -61.79
N GLN A 113 83.54 -107.95 -62.13
CA GLN A 113 82.60 -108.79 -61.37
C GLN A 113 83.07 -108.97 -59.92
N THR A 114 84.36 -109.25 -59.68
CA THR A 114 84.92 -109.42 -58.33
C THR A 114 84.83 -108.15 -57.47
N GLU A 115 84.94 -106.95 -58.07
CA GLU A 115 84.87 -105.69 -57.33
C GLU A 115 83.43 -105.33 -56.88
N LYS A 116 82.42 -105.71 -57.69
CA LYS A 116 81.01 -105.53 -57.36
C LYS A 116 80.59 -106.32 -56.11
N ASP A 117 81.03 -107.57 -56.00
CA ASP A 117 80.50 -108.53 -55.05
C ASP A 117 81.07 -108.35 -53.61
N LEU A 118 81.92 -107.34 -53.37
CA LEU A 118 82.65 -107.12 -52.11
C LEU A 118 82.20 -105.92 -51.26
N ASN A 119 81.19 -105.13 -51.66
CA ASN A 119 80.89 -103.84 -50.99
C ASN A 119 79.38 -103.52 -50.75
N PRO A 120 78.68 -104.25 -49.86
CA PRO A 120 77.27 -103.97 -49.53
C PRO A 120 77.06 -102.82 -48.53
N GLN A 121 77.88 -102.75 -47.46
CA GLN A 121 77.60 -101.95 -46.24
C GLN A 121 77.42 -100.44 -46.45
N LYS A 122 77.94 -99.87 -47.55
CA LYS A 122 77.86 -98.42 -47.81
C LYS A 122 76.46 -97.96 -48.24
N THR A 123 75.58 -98.89 -48.61
CA THR A 123 74.27 -98.60 -49.21
C THR A 123 73.23 -98.18 -48.17
N ASP A 124 73.16 -98.91 -47.05
CA ASP A 124 72.05 -98.78 -46.09
C ASP A 124 72.10 -97.49 -45.27
N PHE A 125 73.29 -97.06 -44.85
CA PHE A 125 73.50 -95.81 -44.10
C PHE A 125 72.98 -94.56 -44.84
N LEU A 126 73.11 -94.53 -46.17
CA LEU A 126 72.60 -93.41 -46.99
C LEU A 126 71.07 -93.41 -47.08
N LYS A 127 70.43 -94.57 -46.93
CA LYS A 127 68.97 -94.74 -47.00
C LYS A 127 68.30 -94.30 -45.70
N GLU A 128 68.88 -94.68 -44.56
CA GLU A 128 68.41 -94.23 -43.24
C GLU A 128 68.46 -92.70 -43.10
N ARG A 129 69.58 -92.08 -43.49
CA ARG A 129 69.78 -90.63 -43.42
C ARG A 129 68.97 -89.81 -44.44
N LEU A 130 68.31 -90.45 -45.40
CA LEU A 130 67.34 -89.82 -46.31
C LEU A 130 65.95 -89.76 -45.66
N ASN A 131 65.56 -90.83 -44.96
CA ASN A 131 64.24 -90.94 -44.32
C ASN A 131 64.05 -89.88 -43.21
N THR A 132 65.08 -89.64 -42.39
CA THR A 132 65.00 -88.64 -41.29
C THR A 132 64.71 -87.24 -41.82
N ILE A 133 65.39 -86.83 -42.89
CA ILE A 133 65.20 -85.53 -43.55
C ILE A 133 63.79 -85.43 -44.14
N GLN A 134 63.29 -86.50 -44.79
CA GLN A 134 61.92 -86.52 -45.29
C GLN A 134 60.88 -86.37 -44.18
N GLU A 135 61.11 -86.96 -43.00
CA GLU A 135 60.19 -86.86 -41.87
C GLU A 135 60.17 -85.44 -41.25
N GLU A 136 61.34 -84.81 -41.10
CA GLU A 136 61.48 -83.41 -40.63
C GLU A 136 60.77 -82.43 -41.55
N HIS A 137 61.07 -82.47 -42.86
CA HIS A 137 60.37 -81.65 -43.87
C HIS A 137 58.84 -81.86 -43.85
N SER A 138 58.36 -83.06 -43.50
CA SER A 138 56.92 -83.34 -43.39
C SER A 138 56.25 -82.73 -42.16
N LYS A 139 57.02 -82.37 -41.12
CA LYS A 139 56.54 -81.73 -39.88
C LYS A 139 56.48 -80.22 -40.08
N ASP A 140 57.55 -79.63 -40.62
CA ASP A 140 57.63 -78.20 -40.92
C ASP A 140 56.54 -77.77 -41.92
N LEU A 141 56.29 -78.58 -42.96
CA LEU A 141 55.22 -78.31 -43.93
C LEU A 141 53.82 -78.27 -43.29
N LYS A 142 53.56 -79.10 -42.26
CA LYS A 142 52.29 -79.12 -41.54
C LYS A 142 52.13 -77.91 -40.61
N LEU A 143 53.20 -77.50 -39.94
CA LEU A 143 53.22 -76.27 -39.13
C LEU A 143 52.95 -75.04 -40.00
N LEU A 144 53.63 -74.95 -41.15
CA LEU A 144 53.49 -73.82 -42.08
C LEU A 144 52.10 -73.78 -42.73
N GLN A 145 51.48 -74.95 -43.00
CA GLN A 145 50.07 -75.05 -43.41
C GLN A 145 49.11 -74.57 -42.32
N LEU A 146 49.34 -74.93 -41.06
CA LEU A 146 48.52 -74.51 -39.92
C LEU A 146 48.60 -72.99 -39.68
N GLU A 147 49.80 -72.42 -39.78
CA GLU A 147 50.03 -70.98 -39.63
C GLU A 147 49.39 -70.17 -40.77
N VAL A 148 49.51 -70.64 -42.03
CA VAL A 148 48.79 -70.06 -43.17
C VAL A 148 47.26 -70.14 -42.98
N MET A 149 46.75 -71.20 -42.35
CA MET A 149 45.32 -71.31 -42.04
C MET A 149 44.88 -70.31 -40.96
N ASN A 150 45.70 -70.11 -39.92
CA ASN A 150 45.47 -69.15 -38.84
C ASN A 150 45.48 -67.69 -39.35
N LEU A 151 46.52 -67.31 -40.10
CA LEU A 151 46.63 -65.97 -40.70
C LEU A 151 45.47 -65.67 -41.67
N ARG A 152 44.97 -66.69 -42.39
CA ARG A 152 43.77 -66.57 -43.24
C ARG A 152 42.47 -66.43 -42.44
N GLN A 153 42.40 -66.92 -41.21
CA GLN A 153 41.25 -66.66 -40.32
C GLN A 153 41.32 -65.22 -39.81
N GLN A 154 42.45 -64.81 -39.23
CA GLN A 154 42.64 -63.44 -38.73
C GLN A 154 42.36 -62.38 -39.80
N LEU A 155 42.76 -62.61 -41.06
CA LEU A 155 42.45 -61.70 -42.17
C LEU A 155 40.95 -61.64 -42.54
N ARG A 156 40.17 -62.72 -42.31
CA ARG A 156 38.70 -62.68 -42.42
C ARG A 156 38.10 -61.90 -41.27
N ASP A 157 38.53 -62.18 -40.04
CA ASP A 157 38.00 -61.55 -38.83
C ASP A 157 38.21 -60.02 -38.88
N VAL A 158 39.41 -59.58 -39.26
CA VAL A 158 39.73 -58.16 -39.47
C VAL A 158 38.89 -57.53 -40.59
N LYS A 159 38.58 -58.27 -41.66
CA LYS A 159 37.71 -57.76 -42.73
C LYS A 159 36.25 -57.64 -42.30
N GLU A 160 35.75 -58.60 -41.53
CA GLU A 160 34.39 -58.55 -40.99
C GLU A 160 34.20 -57.36 -40.03
N GLU A 161 35.22 -57.02 -39.23
CA GLU A 161 35.21 -55.81 -38.38
C GLU A 161 35.41 -54.50 -39.19
N GLU A 162 36.17 -54.51 -40.29
CA GLU A 162 36.28 -53.38 -41.21
C GLU A 162 34.94 -53.06 -41.87
N ASP A 163 34.23 -54.08 -42.35
CA ASP A 163 32.90 -53.94 -42.97
C ASP A 163 31.86 -53.45 -41.93
N LYS A 164 31.86 -53.98 -40.70
CA LYS A 164 31.00 -53.48 -39.59
C LYS A 164 31.26 -52.01 -39.25
N ALA A 165 32.52 -51.60 -39.19
CA ALA A 165 32.89 -50.22 -38.94
C ALA A 165 32.45 -49.29 -40.08
N GLN A 166 32.56 -49.75 -41.33
CA GLN A 166 32.11 -49.02 -42.52
C GLN A 166 30.58 -48.84 -42.55
N ASP A 167 29.80 -49.85 -42.13
CA ASP A 167 28.35 -49.74 -41.97
C ASP A 167 27.95 -48.80 -40.82
N GLU A 168 28.67 -48.82 -39.70
CA GLU A 168 28.46 -47.86 -38.61
C GLU A 168 28.76 -46.42 -39.04
N VAL A 169 29.83 -46.17 -39.79
CA VAL A 169 30.16 -44.85 -40.34
C VAL A 169 29.07 -44.36 -41.30
N GLN A 170 28.53 -45.21 -42.17
CA GLN A 170 27.40 -44.86 -43.05
C GLN A 170 26.14 -44.52 -42.23
N ARG A 171 25.80 -45.33 -41.23
CA ARG A 171 24.67 -45.10 -40.30
C ARG A 171 24.80 -43.77 -39.56
N LEU A 172 25.97 -43.45 -39.04
CA LEU A 172 26.25 -42.19 -38.35
C LEU A 172 26.21 -40.99 -39.31
N THR A 173 26.67 -41.16 -40.55
CA THR A 173 26.61 -40.12 -41.60
C THR A 173 25.15 -39.79 -41.95
N ALA A 174 24.32 -40.80 -42.24
CA ALA A 174 22.89 -40.60 -42.51
C ALA A 174 22.16 -39.96 -41.30
N THR A 175 22.51 -40.35 -40.08
CA THR A 175 21.97 -39.75 -38.85
C THR A 175 22.36 -38.27 -38.73
N LEU A 176 23.61 -37.92 -39.06
CA LEU A 176 24.11 -36.55 -39.05
C LEU A 176 23.44 -35.69 -40.14
N GLU A 177 23.20 -36.24 -41.33
CA GLU A 177 22.49 -35.55 -42.40
C GLU A 177 21.04 -35.23 -41.99
N ILE A 178 20.32 -36.21 -41.43
CA ILE A 178 18.96 -36.03 -40.89
C ILE A 178 18.96 -34.98 -39.75
N ALA A 179 19.93 -35.03 -38.85
CA ALA A 179 20.10 -34.01 -37.80
C ALA A 179 20.41 -32.61 -38.36
N SER A 180 21.13 -32.53 -39.48
CA SER A 180 21.41 -31.26 -40.15
C SER A 180 20.17 -30.68 -40.84
N GLU A 181 19.36 -31.53 -41.48
CA GLU A 181 18.17 -31.11 -42.23
C GLU A 181 17.01 -30.73 -41.30
N THR A 182 16.79 -31.52 -40.23
CA THR A 182 15.85 -31.15 -39.16
C THR A 182 16.24 -29.82 -38.49
N LYS A 183 17.55 -29.55 -38.32
CA LYS A 183 18.03 -28.24 -37.83
C LYS A 183 17.77 -27.09 -38.81
N LYS A 184 17.90 -27.30 -40.13
CA LYS A 184 17.51 -26.28 -41.14
C LYS A 184 16.02 -26.00 -41.09
N ASN A 185 15.20 -27.05 -41.08
CA ASN A 185 13.74 -26.93 -41.02
C ASN A 185 13.26 -26.22 -39.75
N ALA A 186 13.86 -26.53 -38.60
CA ALA A 186 13.58 -25.80 -37.35
C ALA A 186 13.90 -24.29 -37.46
N ALA A 187 15.01 -23.91 -38.10
CA ALA A 187 15.37 -22.50 -38.30
C ALA A 187 14.42 -21.76 -39.28
N ILE A 188 13.92 -22.46 -40.31
CA ILE A 188 12.89 -21.92 -41.21
C ILE A 188 11.60 -21.64 -40.44
N ILE A 189 11.12 -22.62 -39.66
CA ILE A 189 9.93 -22.48 -38.81
C ILE A 189 10.12 -21.34 -37.79
N GLU A 190 11.32 -21.16 -37.24
CA GLU A 190 11.62 -20.07 -36.31
C GLU A 190 11.48 -18.67 -36.97
N GLU A 191 11.97 -18.47 -38.20
CA GLU A 191 11.75 -17.22 -38.92
C GLU A 191 10.30 -17.03 -39.39
N GLU A 192 9.61 -18.09 -39.82
CA GLU A 192 8.17 -18.01 -40.12
C GLU A 192 7.39 -17.54 -38.90
N LEU A 193 7.62 -18.13 -37.71
CA LEU A 193 7.04 -17.71 -36.44
C LEU A 193 7.43 -16.27 -36.05
N LYS A 194 8.64 -15.82 -36.36
CA LYS A 194 9.01 -14.39 -36.19
C LYS A 194 8.21 -13.50 -37.15
N THR A 195 7.97 -13.89 -38.40
CA THR A 195 7.15 -13.09 -39.33
C THR A 195 5.67 -13.04 -38.95
N THR A 196 5.08 -14.15 -38.47
CA THR A 196 3.69 -14.16 -37.99
C THR A 196 3.56 -13.32 -36.72
N LYS A 197 4.50 -13.45 -35.76
CA LYS A 197 4.58 -12.58 -34.57
C LYS A 197 4.70 -11.09 -34.92
N ARG A 198 5.53 -10.72 -35.92
CA ARG A 198 5.61 -9.34 -36.44
C ARG A 198 4.26 -8.86 -37.00
N LYS A 199 3.58 -9.67 -37.83
CA LYS A 199 2.25 -9.36 -38.39
C LYS A 199 1.17 -9.21 -37.31
N MET A 200 1.13 -10.11 -36.32
CA MET A 200 0.17 -10.06 -35.21
C MET A 200 0.40 -8.84 -34.32
N ASN A 201 1.65 -8.49 -34.01
CA ASN A 201 1.97 -7.28 -33.24
C ASN A 201 1.49 -5.99 -33.94
N LEU A 202 1.67 -5.89 -35.26
CA LEU A 202 1.14 -4.76 -36.05
C LEU A 202 -0.40 -4.71 -35.99
N LYS A 203 -1.09 -5.86 -36.08
CA LYS A 203 -2.56 -5.90 -35.95
C LYS A 203 -3.03 -5.55 -34.54
N ILE A 204 -2.29 -5.92 -33.49
CA ILE A 204 -2.57 -5.51 -32.09
C ILE A 204 -2.39 -4.00 -31.92
N GLN A 205 -1.34 -3.40 -32.49
CA GLN A 205 -1.14 -1.95 -32.47
C GLN A 205 -2.29 -1.21 -33.19
N GLU A 206 -2.70 -1.70 -34.36
CA GLU A 206 -3.84 -1.14 -35.10
C GLU A 206 -5.16 -1.26 -34.33
N LEU A 207 -5.44 -2.41 -33.69
CA LEU A 207 -6.63 -2.57 -32.85
C LEU A 207 -6.60 -1.65 -31.61
N ARG A 208 -5.44 -1.43 -30.98
CA ARG A 208 -5.28 -0.45 -29.89
C ARG A 208 -5.54 0.99 -30.38
N ARG A 209 -5.08 1.33 -31.59
CA ARG A 209 -5.33 2.63 -32.23
C ARG A 209 -6.83 2.84 -32.48
N GLN A 210 -7.52 1.84 -33.01
CA GLN A 210 -8.96 1.86 -33.23
C GLN A 210 -9.75 1.99 -31.91
N LEU A 211 -9.40 1.21 -30.89
CA LEU A 211 -10.02 1.28 -29.56
C LEU A 211 -9.84 2.66 -28.91
N SER A 212 -8.68 3.30 -29.08
CA SER A 212 -8.44 4.66 -28.59
C SER A 212 -9.27 5.72 -29.32
N GLN A 213 -9.59 5.52 -30.60
CA GLN A 213 -10.48 6.41 -31.35
C GLN A 213 -11.94 6.22 -30.93
N GLU A 214 -12.40 4.97 -30.79
CA GLU A 214 -13.74 4.64 -30.29
C GLU A 214 -13.97 5.21 -28.87
N LYS A 215 -12.97 5.11 -27.97
CA LYS A 215 -13.04 5.74 -26.64
C LYS A 215 -13.25 7.25 -26.73
N HIS A 216 -12.45 7.96 -27.54
CA HIS A 216 -12.61 9.41 -27.72
C HIS A 216 -13.99 9.79 -28.31
N LEU A 217 -14.49 9.00 -29.26
CA LEU A 217 -15.83 9.22 -29.84
C LEU A 217 -16.94 9.02 -28.80
N ARG A 218 -16.85 7.97 -27.97
CA ARG A 218 -17.79 7.75 -26.86
C ARG A 218 -17.75 8.87 -25.83
N GLU A 219 -16.57 9.28 -25.37
CA GLU A 219 -16.44 10.42 -24.45
C GLU A 219 -17.04 11.70 -25.03
N SER A 220 -16.93 11.91 -26.35
CA SER A 220 -17.50 13.08 -27.02
C SER A 220 -19.04 13.01 -27.10
N LEU A 221 -19.59 11.82 -27.39
CA LEU A 221 -21.03 11.58 -27.40
C LEU A 221 -21.64 11.66 -26.00
N GLU A 222 -20.95 11.13 -24.99
CA GLU A 222 -21.36 11.16 -23.58
C GLU A 222 -21.42 12.60 -23.07
N LYS A 223 -20.37 13.41 -23.29
CA LYS A 223 -20.36 14.85 -22.97
C LYS A 223 -21.51 15.60 -23.67
N SER A 224 -21.83 15.25 -24.92
CA SER A 224 -22.99 15.80 -25.64
C SER A 224 -24.33 15.34 -25.05
N GLY A 225 -24.42 14.09 -24.56
CA GLY A 225 -25.60 13.54 -23.90
C GLY A 225 -25.86 14.19 -22.54
N SER A 226 -24.83 14.35 -21.71
CA SER A 226 -24.91 15.06 -20.43
C SER A 226 -25.34 16.52 -20.61
N ALA A 227 -24.81 17.21 -21.62
CA ALA A 227 -25.21 18.58 -21.95
C ALA A 227 -26.69 18.67 -22.41
N LEU A 228 -27.18 17.66 -23.14
CA LEU A 228 -28.59 17.60 -23.54
C LEU A 228 -29.51 17.31 -22.33
N LEU A 229 -29.12 16.39 -21.45
CA LEU A 229 -29.87 16.07 -20.22
C LEU A 229 -29.96 17.26 -19.27
N LEU A 230 -28.85 17.98 -19.05
CA LEU A 230 -28.84 19.19 -18.23
C LEU A 230 -29.80 20.26 -18.81
N ARG A 231 -29.78 20.45 -20.14
CA ARG A 231 -30.70 21.37 -20.81
C ARG A 231 -32.18 20.94 -20.74
N ILE A 232 -32.45 19.63 -20.67
CA ILE A 232 -33.79 19.11 -20.41
C ILE A 232 -34.21 19.43 -18.96
N GLN A 233 -33.33 19.22 -17.98
CA GLN A 233 -33.60 19.55 -16.57
C GLN A 233 -33.84 21.06 -16.34
N GLU A 234 -33.10 21.93 -17.01
CA GLU A 234 -33.34 23.38 -17.01
C GLU A 234 -34.72 23.75 -17.60
N MET A 235 -35.12 23.05 -18.67
CA MET A 235 -36.43 23.23 -19.30
C MET A 235 -37.57 22.68 -18.43
N GLU A 236 -37.37 21.55 -17.74
CA GLU A 236 -38.33 21.00 -16.79
C GLU A 236 -38.50 21.90 -15.57
N ALA A 237 -37.39 22.43 -15.02
CA ALA A 237 -37.42 23.37 -13.90
C ALA A 237 -38.15 24.68 -14.25
N THR A 238 -37.93 25.23 -15.45
CA THR A 238 -38.65 26.43 -15.91
C THR A 238 -40.14 26.15 -16.16
N VAL A 239 -40.50 25.03 -16.78
CA VAL A 239 -41.90 24.59 -16.92
C VAL A 239 -42.58 24.41 -15.56
N GLU A 240 -41.88 23.91 -14.54
CA GLU A 240 -42.40 23.73 -13.19
C GLU A 240 -42.56 25.05 -12.42
N VAL A 241 -41.72 26.05 -12.71
CA VAL A 241 -41.92 27.44 -12.22
C VAL A 241 -43.16 28.08 -12.86
N GLU A 242 -43.36 27.90 -14.17
CA GLU A 242 -44.56 28.40 -14.87
C GLU A 242 -45.84 27.73 -14.37
N ARG A 243 -45.84 26.40 -14.13
CA ARG A 243 -46.96 25.68 -13.50
C ARG A 243 -47.36 26.28 -12.15
N LYS A 244 -46.39 26.60 -11.30
CA LYS A 244 -46.62 27.21 -9.98
C LYS A 244 -47.20 28.62 -10.10
N GLN A 245 -46.72 29.43 -11.06
CA GLN A 245 -47.34 30.73 -11.36
C GLN A 245 -48.79 30.58 -11.83
N VAL A 246 -49.10 29.62 -12.70
CA VAL A 246 -50.47 29.34 -13.15
C VAL A 246 -51.36 28.90 -11.99
N GLN A 247 -50.88 28.07 -11.05
CA GLN A 247 -51.63 27.72 -9.84
C GLN A 247 -51.92 28.95 -8.97
N ILE A 248 -50.92 29.78 -8.69
CA ILE A 248 -51.07 31.02 -7.91
C ILE A 248 -52.08 31.96 -8.59
N LEU A 249 -52.08 32.07 -9.91
CA LEU A 249 -53.09 32.85 -10.65
C LEU A 249 -54.50 32.25 -10.54
N GLN A 250 -54.66 30.93 -10.54
CA GLN A 250 -55.96 30.28 -10.31
C GLN A 250 -56.47 30.53 -8.88
N GLU A 251 -55.62 30.39 -7.87
CA GLU A 251 -55.96 30.65 -6.46
C GLU A 251 -56.36 32.12 -6.25
N ASN A 252 -55.62 33.07 -6.83
CA ASN A 252 -55.98 34.49 -6.83
C ASN A 252 -57.32 34.75 -7.54
N CYS A 253 -57.60 34.09 -8.66
CA CYS A 253 -58.89 34.19 -9.35
C CYS A 253 -60.05 33.61 -8.54
N ILE A 254 -59.82 32.61 -7.69
CA ILE A 254 -60.83 32.07 -6.77
C ILE A 254 -61.06 33.05 -5.60
N ALA A 255 -59.99 33.50 -4.95
CA ALA A 255 -60.06 34.47 -3.86
C ALA A 255 -60.78 35.77 -4.26
N LEU A 256 -60.53 36.28 -5.47
CA LEU A 256 -61.21 37.46 -6.01
C LEU A 256 -62.72 37.22 -6.20
N ARG A 257 -63.14 36.02 -6.66
CA ARG A 257 -64.57 35.68 -6.79
C ARG A 257 -65.25 35.61 -5.42
N SER A 258 -64.62 34.97 -4.45
CA SER A 258 -65.13 34.93 -3.06
C SER A 258 -65.24 36.33 -2.46
N SER A 259 -64.23 37.19 -2.68
CA SER A 259 -64.27 38.59 -2.24
C SER A 259 -65.46 39.33 -2.88
N ILE A 260 -65.62 39.25 -4.20
CA ILE A 260 -66.77 39.85 -4.91
C ILE A 260 -68.10 39.39 -4.32
N GLN A 261 -68.27 38.09 -4.07
CA GLN A 261 -69.48 37.54 -3.45
C GLN A 261 -69.72 38.14 -2.05
N THR A 262 -68.72 38.16 -1.17
CA THR A 262 -68.88 38.77 0.17
C THR A 262 -69.23 40.27 0.12
N THR A 263 -68.72 41.02 -0.86
CA THR A 263 -69.11 42.43 -1.04
C THR A 263 -70.55 42.61 -1.53
N GLN A 264 -71.09 41.65 -2.28
CA GLN A 264 -72.50 41.66 -2.70
C GLN A 264 -73.43 41.32 -1.53
N GLU A 265 -73.03 40.37 -0.68
CA GLU A 265 -73.76 40.00 0.54
C GLU A 265 -73.80 41.16 1.56
N LEU A 266 -72.67 41.85 1.78
CA LEU A 266 -72.60 43.05 2.64
C LEU A 266 -73.44 44.20 2.08
N LEU A 267 -73.41 44.43 0.75
CA LEU A 267 -74.22 45.47 0.11
C LEU A 267 -75.74 45.24 0.31
N ALA A 268 -76.18 43.99 0.34
CA ALA A 268 -77.58 43.65 0.64
C ALA A 268 -77.94 43.95 2.12
N GLN A 269 -77.03 43.67 3.06
CA GLN A 269 -77.24 43.98 4.49
C GLN A 269 -77.30 45.50 4.74
N GLU A 270 -76.41 46.28 4.13
CA GLU A 270 -76.43 47.75 4.20
C GLU A 270 -77.74 48.34 3.63
N GLN A 271 -78.26 47.76 2.53
CA GLN A 271 -79.55 48.17 1.97
C GLN A 271 -80.73 47.87 2.92
N GLN A 272 -80.68 46.76 3.67
CA GLN A 272 -81.67 46.47 4.70
C GLN A 272 -81.58 47.46 5.86
N GLN A 273 -80.39 47.66 6.45
CA GLN A 273 -80.19 48.58 7.57
C GLN A 273 -80.58 50.03 7.22
N LYS A 274 -80.31 50.46 5.98
CA LYS A 274 -80.78 51.76 5.47
C LYS A 274 -82.31 51.89 5.52
N GLY A 275 -83.04 50.84 5.14
CA GLY A 275 -84.51 50.81 5.23
C GLY A 275 -85.00 50.90 6.69
N GLU A 276 -84.37 50.15 7.60
CA GLU A 276 -84.68 50.20 9.04
C GLU A 276 -84.44 51.60 9.62
N LEU A 277 -83.30 52.24 9.30
CA LEU A 277 -82.97 53.60 9.72
C LEU A 277 -83.92 54.67 9.14
N GLU A 278 -84.41 54.50 7.91
CA GLU A 278 -85.42 55.39 7.31
C GLU A 278 -86.77 55.33 8.04
N THR A 279 -87.17 54.16 8.54
CA THR A 279 -88.35 54.05 9.42
C THR A 279 -88.13 54.73 10.78
N ALA A 280 -86.97 54.51 11.42
CA ALA A 280 -86.63 55.13 12.71
C ALA A 280 -86.54 56.65 12.62
N SER A 281 -85.94 57.19 11.54
CA SER A 281 -85.91 58.64 11.29
C SER A 281 -87.30 59.23 11.04
N SER A 282 -88.25 58.44 10.56
CA SER A 282 -89.63 58.88 10.35
C SER A 282 -90.41 58.96 11.66
N GLN A 283 -90.19 58.01 12.58
CA GLN A 283 -90.74 58.06 13.94
C GLN A 283 -90.23 59.27 14.72
N LEU A 284 -88.91 59.49 14.77
CA LEU A 284 -88.30 60.58 15.54
C LEU A 284 -88.76 61.98 15.08
N LYS A 285 -89.16 62.15 13.82
CA LYS A 285 -89.78 63.39 13.31
C LYS A 285 -91.16 63.64 13.90
N SER A 286 -91.96 62.59 14.10
CA SER A 286 -93.26 62.70 14.78
C SER A 286 -93.09 63.10 16.24
N ASP A 287 -92.13 62.48 16.93
CA ASP A 287 -91.87 62.73 18.35
C ASP A 287 -91.37 64.17 18.60
N LEU A 288 -90.58 64.73 17.68
CA LEU A 288 -90.09 66.12 17.76
C LEU A 288 -91.23 67.14 17.72
N VAL A 289 -92.18 67.02 16.79
CA VAL A 289 -93.31 67.95 16.66
C VAL A 289 -94.12 68.02 17.97
N SER A 290 -94.30 66.89 18.66
CA SER A 290 -95.01 66.85 19.94
C SER A 290 -94.34 67.61 21.09
N ARG A 291 -93.04 67.93 20.97
CA ARG A 291 -92.27 68.64 22.01
C ARG A 291 -92.34 70.15 21.86
N ASP A 292 -92.41 70.68 20.64
CA ASP A 292 -92.51 72.13 20.41
C ASP A 292 -93.85 72.72 20.91
N ASP A 293 -94.92 71.90 20.87
CA ASP A 293 -96.23 72.18 21.50
C ASP A 293 -96.19 72.29 23.04
N ILE A 294 -95.13 71.79 23.68
CA ILE A 294 -94.90 71.87 25.13
C ILE A 294 -94.05 73.11 25.44
N ILE A 295 -92.96 73.33 24.69
CA ILE A 295 -92.07 74.49 24.84
C ILE A 295 -92.86 75.81 24.74
N SER A 296 -93.80 75.88 23.80
CA SER A 296 -94.66 77.05 23.57
C SER A 296 -95.48 77.49 24.80
N LYS A 297 -95.72 76.60 25.78
CA LYS A 297 -96.48 76.92 27.00
C LYS A 297 -95.58 77.52 28.10
N LEU A 298 -94.34 77.05 28.22
CA LEU A 298 -93.38 77.47 29.25
C LEU A 298 -92.80 78.88 29.03
N VAL A 299 -92.89 79.40 27.80
CA VAL A 299 -92.44 80.76 27.45
C VAL A 299 -93.35 81.83 28.05
N GLU A 300 -94.66 81.58 28.16
CA GLU A 300 -95.61 82.60 28.62
C GLU A 300 -95.57 82.81 30.14
N GLU A 301 -95.27 81.77 30.91
CA GLU A 301 -95.12 81.85 32.38
C GLU A 301 -93.92 82.74 32.78
N ASN A 302 -92.81 82.66 32.04
CA ASN A 302 -91.58 83.42 32.33
C ASN A 302 -91.75 84.94 32.29
N LYS A 303 -92.65 85.47 31.43
CA LYS A 303 -92.91 86.92 31.31
C LYS A 303 -93.39 87.54 32.63
N ASN A 304 -94.14 86.80 33.44
CA ASN A 304 -94.76 87.33 34.66
C ASN A 304 -93.76 87.53 35.80
N ILE A 305 -92.69 86.73 35.85
CA ILE A 305 -91.69 86.77 36.93
C ILE A 305 -90.78 88.00 36.80
N GLN A 306 -90.41 88.35 35.56
CA GLN A 306 -89.46 89.43 35.23
C GLN A 306 -89.86 90.82 35.79
N MET A 307 -91.16 91.07 35.97
CA MET A 307 -91.69 92.34 36.48
C MET A 307 -91.39 92.59 37.98
N SER A 308 -91.11 91.53 38.76
CA SER A 308 -90.86 91.65 40.20
C SER A 308 -89.42 92.06 40.55
N PHE A 309 -88.45 91.62 39.74
CA PHE A 309 -87.02 91.71 40.02
C PHE A 309 -86.47 93.16 40.03
N ASN A 310 -87.07 94.05 39.25
CA ASN A 310 -86.54 95.40 39.01
C ASN A 310 -86.64 96.37 40.21
N LYS A 311 -87.23 95.97 41.36
CA LYS A 311 -87.33 96.80 42.56
C LYS A 311 -86.24 96.59 43.61
N GLU A 312 -85.53 95.46 43.59
CA GLU A 312 -84.45 95.16 44.56
C GLU A 312 -83.12 95.87 44.21
N HIS A 313 -82.95 96.30 42.96
CA HIS A 313 -81.62 96.61 42.40
C HIS A 313 -80.99 97.91 42.94
N GLU A 314 -81.74 98.80 43.58
CA GLU A 314 -81.23 100.07 44.12
C GLU A 314 -80.39 99.90 45.40
N GLY A 315 -80.64 98.85 46.19
CA GLY A 315 -79.86 98.58 47.41
C GLY A 315 -78.43 98.11 47.17
N ASN A 316 -78.14 97.55 46.00
CA ASN A 316 -76.89 96.84 45.69
C ASN A 316 -75.70 97.77 45.31
N ALA A 317 -75.80 99.06 45.64
CA ALA A 317 -74.73 100.04 45.46
C ALA A 317 -73.70 100.01 46.61
N TYR A 318 -74.15 99.79 47.85
CA TYR A 318 -73.32 99.97 49.05
C TYR A 318 -72.25 98.87 49.23
N LEU A 319 -72.62 97.62 48.93
CA LEU A 319 -71.74 96.44 49.05
C LEU A 319 -70.47 96.50 48.18
N ARG A 320 -70.48 97.32 47.12
CA ARG A 320 -69.33 97.48 46.21
C ARG A 320 -68.13 98.17 46.87
N SER A 321 -68.35 98.93 47.96
CA SER A 321 -67.28 99.62 48.68
C SER A 321 -66.42 98.67 49.53
N GLU A 322 -66.97 97.55 49.99
CA GLU A 322 -66.31 96.64 50.92
C GLU A 322 -65.38 95.64 50.20
N ILE A 323 -65.74 95.25 48.98
CA ILE A 323 -65.01 94.29 48.13
C ILE A 323 -63.57 94.74 47.83
N VAL A 324 -63.32 96.04 47.69
CA VAL A 324 -61.99 96.60 47.38
C VAL A 324 -60.98 96.25 48.47
N SER A 325 -61.38 96.35 49.75
CA SER A 325 -60.59 96.03 50.94
C SER A 325 -60.09 94.57 50.96
N LEU A 326 -60.85 93.64 50.37
CA LEU A 326 -60.51 92.22 50.35
C LEU A 326 -59.52 91.88 49.22
N HIS A 327 -59.41 92.73 48.19
CA HIS A 327 -58.55 92.48 47.03
C HIS A 327 -57.06 92.59 47.38
N GLU A 328 -56.67 93.56 48.20
CA GLU A 328 -55.27 93.78 48.63
C GLU A 328 -54.71 92.69 49.56
N ALA A 329 -55.58 91.85 50.13
CA ALA A 329 -55.21 90.66 50.88
C ALA A 329 -54.92 89.48 49.94
N SER A 330 -55.64 89.41 48.80
CA SER A 330 -55.52 88.32 47.81
C SER A 330 -54.16 88.31 47.10
N GLU A 331 -53.68 89.48 46.63
CA GLU A 331 -52.39 89.57 45.91
C GLU A 331 -51.20 89.06 46.73
N LYS A 332 -51.22 89.27 48.06
CA LYS A 332 -50.16 88.79 48.97
C LYS A 332 -50.17 87.27 49.13
N ALA A 333 -51.33 86.63 49.01
CA ALA A 333 -51.43 85.17 48.95
C ALA A 333 -50.96 84.63 47.59
N GLN A 334 -51.28 85.31 46.48
CA GLN A 334 -50.87 84.92 45.13
C GLN A 334 -49.35 84.82 44.97
N ILE A 335 -48.60 85.82 45.45
CA ILE A 335 -47.13 85.87 45.31
C ILE A 335 -46.45 84.67 46.01
N LEU A 336 -46.98 84.21 47.15
CA LEU A 336 -46.48 83.00 47.85
C LEU A 336 -46.88 81.72 47.11
N ASN A 337 -48.10 81.67 46.56
CA ASN A 337 -48.58 80.55 45.75
C ASN A 337 -47.74 80.36 44.47
N ASP A 338 -47.33 81.46 43.81
CA ASP A 338 -46.47 81.42 42.62
C ASP A 338 -45.06 80.89 42.93
N GLN A 339 -44.53 81.15 44.14
CA GLN A 339 -43.23 80.62 44.59
C GLN A 339 -43.32 79.12 44.90
N LEU A 340 -44.39 78.69 45.57
CA LEU A 340 -44.67 77.28 45.83
C LEU A 340 -44.86 76.51 44.53
N THR A 341 -45.63 77.06 43.59
CA THR A 341 -45.88 76.49 42.26
C THR A 341 -44.57 76.27 41.49
N ARG A 342 -43.67 77.26 41.49
CA ARG A 342 -42.33 77.11 40.88
C ARG A 342 -41.53 75.95 41.48
N LYS A 343 -41.55 75.78 42.81
CA LYS A 343 -40.85 74.65 43.46
C LYS A 343 -41.52 73.29 43.18
N CYS A 344 -42.85 73.25 43.08
CA CYS A 344 -43.56 72.06 42.62
C CYS A 344 -43.21 71.70 41.16
N SER A 345 -43.05 72.68 40.26
CA SER A 345 -42.60 72.45 38.88
C SER A 345 -41.16 71.97 38.79
N GLU A 346 -40.23 72.54 39.56
CA GLU A 346 -38.83 72.07 39.64
C GLU A 346 -38.76 70.60 40.12
N LEU A 347 -39.48 70.27 41.21
CA LEU A 347 -39.54 68.90 41.73
C LEU A 347 -40.20 67.93 40.74
N SER A 348 -41.27 68.35 40.06
CA SER A 348 -41.94 67.55 39.04
C SER A 348 -41.04 67.29 37.83
N SER A 349 -40.25 68.29 37.41
CA SER A 349 -39.26 68.15 36.34
C SER A 349 -38.17 67.14 36.72
N MET A 350 -37.58 67.26 37.91
CA MET A 350 -36.58 66.29 38.39
C MET A 350 -37.16 64.87 38.53
N LEU A 351 -38.38 64.74 39.06
CA LEU A 351 -39.08 63.45 39.15
C LEU A 351 -39.35 62.85 37.76
N GLN A 352 -39.71 63.67 36.78
CA GLN A 352 -39.92 63.23 35.40
C GLN A 352 -38.61 62.80 34.74
N THR A 353 -37.50 63.51 34.96
CA THR A 353 -36.16 63.09 34.50
C THR A 353 -35.77 61.75 35.10
N VAL A 354 -35.84 61.60 36.44
CA VAL A 354 -35.54 60.32 37.13
C VAL A 354 -36.47 59.19 36.66
N LYS A 355 -37.75 59.49 36.34
CA LYS A 355 -38.67 58.50 35.78
C LYS A 355 -38.27 58.06 34.37
N MET A 356 -37.81 58.99 33.52
CA MET A 356 -37.27 58.65 32.19
C MET A 356 -35.98 57.84 32.29
N GLU A 357 -35.06 58.23 33.18
CA GLU A 357 -33.83 57.49 33.51
C GLU A 357 -34.16 56.04 33.93
N ASN A 358 -35.15 55.86 34.82
CA ASN A 358 -35.57 54.54 35.27
C ASN A 358 -36.22 53.71 34.15
N THR A 359 -37.09 54.30 33.32
CA THR A 359 -37.64 53.58 32.15
C THR A 359 -36.57 53.19 31.13
N ARG A 360 -35.50 54.01 30.99
CA ARG A 360 -34.35 53.68 30.15
C ARG A 360 -33.54 52.53 30.74
N ILE A 361 -33.22 52.58 32.04
CA ILE A 361 -32.51 51.51 32.73
C ILE A 361 -33.29 50.19 32.68
N ILE A 362 -34.63 50.21 32.74
CA ILE A 362 -35.48 49.02 32.56
C ILE A 362 -35.39 48.50 31.12
N ALA A 363 -35.46 49.37 30.12
CA ALA A 363 -35.32 48.99 28.71
C ALA A 363 -33.94 48.41 28.39
N ASP A 364 -32.87 49.04 28.88
CA ASP A 364 -31.48 48.60 28.70
C ASP A 364 -31.25 47.22 29.34
N HIS A 365 -31.73 46.99 30.58
CA HIS A 365 -31.69 45.65 31.20
C HIS A 365 -32.52 44.61 30.43
N GLN A 366 -33.67 44.99 29.89
CA GLN A 366 -34.54 44.05 29.17
C GLN A 366 -33.98 43.70 27.79
N ALA A 367 -33.26 44.62 27.14
CA ALA A 367 -32.48 44.34 25.93
C ALA A 367 -31.30 43.39 26.22
N ILE A 368 -30.56 43.60 27.33
CA ILE A 368 -29.50 42.69 27.77
C ILE A 368 -30.06 41.29 28.03
N LEU A 369 -31.19 41.16 28.74
CA LEU A 369 -31.86 39.88 28.98
C LEU A 369 -32.33 39.18 27.70
N GLN A 370 -32.78 39.92 26.69
CA GLN A 370 -33.16 39.36 25.39
C GLN A 370 -31.94 38.84 24.61
N GLU A 371 -30.83 39.57 24.64
CA GLU A 371 -29.60 39.13 23.96
C GLU A 371 -28.94 37.95 24.70
N GLU A 372 -28.97 37.92 26.04
CA GLU A 372 -28.57 36.74 26.84
C GLU A 372 -29.43 35.50 26.50
N GLN A 373 -30.75 35.64 26.39
CA GLN A 373 -31.65 34.56 25.98
C GLN A 373 -31.39 34.09 24.54
N LYS A 374 -31.04 35.02 23.64
CA LYS A 374 -30.66 34.73 22.25
C LYS A 374 -29.32 34.00 22.18
N MET A 375 -28.30 34.44 22.91
CA MET A 375 -27.02 33.73 23.03
C MET A 375 -27.20 32.34 23.66
N MET A 376 -28.05 32.19 24.69
CA MET A 376 -28.36 30.89 25.30
C MET A 376 -29.09 29.95 24.33
N THR A 377 -30.01 30.45 23.51
CA THR A 377 -30.71 29.63 22.52
C THR A 377 -29.85 29.29 21.31
N GLN A 378 -28.97 30.19 20.86
CA GLN A 378 -27.97 29.91 19.82
C GLN A 378 -26.94 28.86 20.28
N THR A 379 -26.34 29.02 21.45
CA THR A 379 -25.38 28.03 21.98
C THR A 379 -26.02 26.65 22.23
N PHE A 380 -27.31 26.60 22.61
CA PHE A 380 -28.04 25.34 22.69
C PHE A 380 -28.33 24.73 21.31
N GLN A 381 -28.60 25.55 20.27
CA GLN A 381 -28.73 25.08 18.89
C GLN A 381 -27.40 24.54 18.35
N GLU A 382 -26.28 25.24 18.59
CA GLU A 382 -24.93 24.80 18.22
C GLU A 382 -24.56 23.47 18.89
N GLN A 383 -24.88 23.30 20.18
CA GLN A 383 -24.65 22.03 20.89
C GLN A 383 -25.51 20.88 20.33
N ASN A 384 -26.76 21.13 19.94
CA ASN A 384 -27.58 20.10 19.28
C ASN A 384 -27.04 19.76 17.88
N LEU A 385 -26.61 20.75 17.09
CA LEU A 385 -25.99 20.50 15.78
C LEU A 385 -24.68 19.70 15.88
N LEU A 386 -23.87 19.96 16.92
CA LEU A 386 -22.69 19.14 17.24
C LEU A 386 -23.06 17.71 17.68
N LEU A 387 -24.14 17.55 18.45
CA LEU A 387 -24.64 16.24 18.87
C LEU A 387 -25.18 15.44 17.68
N ASP A 388 -25.95 16.06 16.79
CA ASP A 388 -26.47 15.44 15.57
C ASP A 388 -25.35 15.10 14.58
N ALA A 389 -24.33 15.95 14.44
CA ALA A 389 -23.13 15.63 13.67
C ALA A 389 -22.36 14.42 14.25
N ALA A 390 -22.23 14.33 15.59
CA ALA A 390 -21.62 13.19 16.26
C ALA A 390 -22.46 11.91 16.07
N HIS A 391 -23.79 11.99 16.19
CA HIS A 391 -24.70 10.87 15.92
C HIS A 391 -24.61 10.42 14.44
N ALA A 392 -24.54 11.35 13.50
CA ALA A 392 -24.35 11.04 12.08
C ALA A 392 -23.00 10.35 11.81
N SER A 393 -21.92 10.82 12.44
CA SER A 393 -20.60 10.18 12.36
C SER A 393 -20.63 8.74 12.88
N ILE A 394 -21.16 8.54 14.09
CA ILE A 394 -21.27 7.22 14.72
C ILE A 394 -22.17 6.28 13.89
N THR A 395 -23.25 6.80 13.30
CA THR A 395 -24.15 6.03 12.42
C THR A 395 -23.46 5.64 11.12
N SER A 396 -22.66 6.54 10.54
CA SER A 396 -21.85 6.26 9.35
C SER A 396 -20.79 5.18 9.63
N GLU A 397 -20.04 5.31 10.74
CA GLU A 397 -19.08 4.30 11.19
C GLU A 397 -19.74 2.94 11.41
N LEU A 398 -20.87 2.89 12.14
CA LEU A 398 -21.64 1.67 12.36
C LEU A 398 -22.09 1.02 11.05
N GLN A 399 -22.52 1.82 10.07
CA GLN A 399 -22.89 1.32 8.75
C GLN A 399 -21.68 0.80 7.95
N THR A 400 -20.50 1.44 8.06
CA THR A 400 -19.27 0.93 7.43
C THR A 400 -18.84 -0.40 8.03
N VAL A 401 -18.85 -0.53 9.36
CA VAL A 401 -18.54 -1.79 10.07
C VAL A 401 -19.55 -2.89 9.73
N GLN A 402 -20.84 -2.56 9.60
CA GLN A 402 -21.87 -3.51 9.16
C GLN A 402 -21.66 -3.95 7.70
N ASN A 403 -21.23 -3.06 6.81
CA ASN A 403 -20.89 -3.37 5.42
C ASN A 403 -19.60 -4.22 5.31
N GLU A 404 -18.61 -3.98 6.17
CA GLU A 404 -17.39 -4.80 6.24
C GLU A 404 -17.70 -6.19 6.80
N LYS A 405 -18.58 -6.28 7.80
CA LYS A 405 -19.08 -7.56 8.32
C LYS A 405 -19.81 -8.39 7.26
N THR A 406 -20.64 -7.79 6.41
CA THR A 406 -21.30 -8.54 5.31
C THR A 406 -20.31 -8.94 4.23
N GLN A 407 -19.33 -8.09 3.89
CA GLN A 407 -18.25 -8.47 2.97
C GLN A 407 -17.42 -9.63 3.53
N LEU A 408 -17.04 -9.60 4.81
CA LEU A 408 -16.32 -10.70 5.47
C LEU A 408 -17.14 -12.00 5.53
N GLN A 409 -18.46 -11.91 5.77
CA GLN A 409 -19.34 -13.08 5.70
C GLN A 409 -19.36 -13.69 4.29
N MET A 410 -19.52 -12.87 3.23
CA MET A 410 -19.46 -13.36 1.85
C MET A 410 -18.11 -14.00 1.51
N HIS A 411 -17.00 -13.49 2.04
CA HIS A 411 -15.68 -14.09 1.87
C HIS A 411 -15.52 -15.42 2.64
N LEU A 412 -16.10 -15.54 3.84
CA LEU A 412 -16.16 -16.79 4.59
C LEU A 412 -17.00 -17.86 3.87
N ASP A 413 -18.19 -17.49 3.41
CA ASP A 413 -19.11 -18.38 2.69
C ASP A 413 -18.49 -18.87 1.36
N HIS A 414 -17.77 -17.99 0.66
CA HIS A 414 -17.02 -18.34 -0.54
C HIS A 414 -15.87 -19.32 -0.24
N LEU A 415 -15.09 -19.09 0.82
CA LEU A 415 -14.01 -19.99 1.23
C LEU A 415 -14.54 -21.37 1.67
N ILE A 416 -15.70 -21.41 2.32
CA ILE A 416 -16.42 -22.66 2.65
C ILE A 416 -16.85 -23.38 1.36
N LEU A 417 -17.33 -22.66 0.34
CA LEU A 417 -17.69 -23.26 -0.96
C LEU A 417 -16.45 -23.83 -1.68
N GLU A 418 -15.33 -23.10 -1.71
CA GLU A 418 -14.08 -23.59 -2.30
C GLU A 418 -13.52 -24.82 -1.56
N HIS A 419 -13.57 -24.80 -0.22
CA HIS A 419 -13.15 -25.94 0.60
C HIS A 419 -13.99 -27.18 0.32
N ASN A 420 -15.32 -27.05 0.24
CA ASN A 420 -16.23 -28.14 -0.13
C ASN A 420 -15.97 -28.65 -1.56
N GLN A 421 -15.70 -27.77 -2.53
CA GLN A 421 -15.29 -28.20 -3.87
C GLN A 421 -13.95 -28.95 -3.87
N CYS A 422 -13.00 -28.57 -3.02
CA CYS A 422 -11.73 -29.27 -2.88
C CYS A 422 -11.92 -30.67 -2.26
N ILE A 423 -12.78 -30.79 -1.24
CA ILE A 423 -13.18 -32.09 -0.68
C ILE A 423 -13.84 -32.96 -1.75
N GLN A 424 -14.78 -32.42 -2.54
CA GLN A 424 -15.42 -33.17 -3.61
C GLN A 424 -14.42 -33.63 -4.68
N LYS A 425 -13.54 -32.74 -5.15
CA LYS A 425 -12.48 -33.07 -6.13
C LYS A 425 -11.53 -34.15 -5.60
N ALA A 426 -11.21 -34.12 -4.30
CA ALA A 426 -10.41 -35.16 -3.63
C ALA A 426 -11.16 -36.51 -3.59
N GLN A 427 -12.43 -36.54 -3.18
CA GLN A 427 -13.25 -37.76 -3.19
C GLN A 427 -13.46 -38.32 -4.60
N GLU A 428 -13.56 -37.48 -5.63
CA GLU A 428 -13.64 -37.91 -7.03
C GLU A 428 -12.29 -38.43 -7.54
N ALA A 429 -11.17 -37.89 -7.07
CA ALA A 429 -9.84 -38.43 -7.36
C ALA A 429 -9.64 -39.79 -6.66
N GLU A 430 -10.06 -39.92 -5.39
CA GLU A 430 -10.04 -41.16 -4.63
C GLU A 430 -10.89 -42.25 -5.30
N LYS A 431 -12.14 -41.96 -5.67
CA LYS A 431 -13.01 -42.89 -6.41
C LYS A 431 -12.43 -43.31 -7.78
N ARG A 432 -11.72 -42.41 -8.47
CA ARG A 432 -10.99 -42.77 -9.71
C ARG A 432 -9.79 -43.66 -9.42
N ALA A 433 -9.07 -43.43 -8.33
CA ALA A 433 -7.95 -44.26 -7.90
C ALA A 433 -8.41 -45.67 -7.44
N THR A 434 -9.55 -45.81 -6.75
CA THR A 434 -10.10 -47.13 -6.39
C THR A 434 -10.54 -47.90 -7.63
N VAL A 435 -11.26 -47.27 -8.57
CA VAL A 435 -11.65 -47.92 -9.84
C VAL A 435 -10.43 -48.30 -10.69
N GLN A 436 -9.38 -47.47 -10.73
CA GLN A 436 -8.12 -47.82 -11.41
C GLN A 436 -7.40 -48.98 -10.70
N LYS A 437 -7.40 -49.02 -9.37
CA LYS A 437 -6.86 -50.13 -8.58
C LYS A 437 -7.61 -51.43 -8.87
N GLU A 438 -8.94 -51.42 -8.84
CA GLU A 438 -9.79 -52.57 -9.16
C GLU A 438 -9.56 -53.09 -10.58
N LEU A 439 -9.41 -52.18 -11.56
CA LEU A 439 -9.07 -52.52 -12.95
C LEU A 439 -7.68 -53.16 -13.07
N LEU A 440 -6.69 -52.67 -12.32
CA LEU A 440 -5.35 -53.25 -12.28
C LEU A 440 -5.35 -54.62 -11.57
N GLU A 441 -6.06 -54.77 -10.46
CA GLU A 441 -6.20 -56.04 -9.73
C GLU A 441 -6.92 -57.09 -10.59
N SER A 442 -7.98 -56.70 -11.31
CA SER A 442 -8.66 -57.54 -12.32
C SER A 442 -7.74 -57.92 -13.48
N THR A 443 -6.94 -56.98 -13.99
CA THR A 443 -5.95 -57.23 -15.05
C THR A 443 -4.85 -58.20 -14.59
N ILE A 444 -4.37 -58.05 -13.35
CA ILE A 444 -3.40 -58.96 -12.73
C ILE A 444 -4.01 -60.35 -12.51
N ALA A 445 -5.27 -60.43 -12.08
CA ALA A 445 -5.97 -61.71 -11.92
C ALA A 445 -6.14 -62.44 -13.26
N ARG A 446 -6.52 -61.73 -14.33
CA ARG A 446 -6.57 -62.30 -15.69
C ARG A 446 -5.19 -62.78 -16.15
N LEU A 447 -4.16 -61.94 -16.07
CA LEU A 447 -2.80 -62.30 -16.49
C LEU A 447 -2.21 -63.48 -15.70
N ARG A 448 -2.61 -63.67 -14.43
CA ARG A 448 -2.28 -64.87 -13.66
C ARG A 448 -3.01 -66.10 -14.20
N GLY A 449 -4.31 -66.00 -14.48
CA GLY A 449 -5.09 -67.07 -15.11
C GLY A 449 -4.56 -67.46 -16.49
N ASP A 450 -4.21 -66.48 -17.33
CA ASP A 450 -3.62 -66.70 -18.65
C ASP A 450 -2.26 -67.42 -18.54
N LEU A 451 -1.43 -67.03 -17.56
CA LEU A 451 -0.14 -67.67 -17.28
C LEU A 451 -0.32 -69.09 -16.73
N GLU A 452 -1.23 -69.30 -15.79
CA GLU A 452 -1.56 -70.61 -15.22
C GLU A 452 -2.06 -71.55 -16.33
N ALA A 453 -3.00 -71.09 -17.17
CA ALA A 453 -3.48 -71.83 -18.34
C ALA A 453 -2.34 -72.20 -19.29
N SER A 454 -1.46 -71.25 -19.65
CA SER A 454 -0.30 -71.51 -20.53
C SER A 454 0.71 -72.49 -19.90
N THR A 455 0.93 -72.44 -18.58
CA THR A 455 1.80 -73.42 -17.90
C THR A 455 1.18 -74.81 -17.85
N GLN A 456 -0.15 -74.91 -17.71
CA GLN A 456 -0.88 -76.18 -17.72
C GLN A 456 -1.01 -76.77 -19.14
N GLU A 457 -1.14 -75.94 -20.17
CA GLU A 457 -1.03 -76.32 -21.58
C GLU A 457 0.38 -76.84 -21.89
N LYS A 458 1.43 -76.08 -21.53
CA LYS A 458 2.83 -76.49 -21.66
C LYS A 458 3.10 -77.81 -20.94
N LYS A 459 2.51 -78.04 -19.77
CA LYS A 459 2.61 -79.32 -19.05
C LYS A 459 1.92 -80.45 -19.82
N SER A 460 0.73 -80.21 -20.36
CA SER A 460 -0.02 -81.19 -21.16
C SER A 460 0.74 -81.58 -22.43
N LEU A 461 1.31 -80.59 -23.14
CA LEU A 461 2.18 -80.80 -24.30
C LEU A 461 3.49 -81.53 -23.96
N LEU A 462 4.02 -81.35 -22.74
CA LEU A 462 5.16 -82.13 -22.26
C LEU A 462 4.78 -83.60 -22.01
N GLU A 463 3.62 -83.84 -21.37
CA GLU A 463 3.08 -85.19 -21.15
C GLU A 463 2.71 -85.89 -22.47
N GLU A 464 2.26 -85.15 -23.49
CA GLU A 464 2.01 -85.66 -24.84
C GLU A 464 3.32 -85.98 -25.58
N LYS A 465 4.32 -85.08 -25.55
CA LYS A 465 5.66 -85.35 -26.07
C LYS A 465 6.26 -86.61 -25.43
N ASP A 466 6.10 -86.78 -24.12
CA ASP A 466 6.58 -87.95 -23.39
C ASP A 466 5.78 -89.23 -23.69
N ARG A 467 4.58 -89.14 -24.27
CA ARG A 467 3.85 -90.30 -24.83
C ARG A 467 4.37 -90.62 -26.23
N LEU A 468 4.44 -89.62 -27.11
CA LEU A 468 4.94 -89.77 -28.48
C LEU A 468 6.37 -90.30 -28.50
N GLN A 469 7.25 -89.84 -27.61
CA GLN A 469 8.61 -90.38 -27.46
C GLN A 469 8.61 -91.86 -27.02
N LYS A 470 7.65 -92.29 -26.19
CA LYS A 470 7.52 -93.71 -25.82
C LYS A 470 7.00 -94.57 -26.97
N GLU A 471 6.15 -94.02 -27.84
CA GLU A 471 5.71 -94.70 -29.07
C GLU A 471 6.83 -94.77 -30.12
N VAL A 472 7.60 -93.70 -30.33
CA VAL A 472 8.80 -93.72 -31.18
C VAL A 472 9.81 -94.75 -30.65
N ASN A 473 10.11 -94.75 -29.34
CA ASN A 473 11.00 -95.73 -28.71
C ASN A 473 10.42 -97.17 -28.71
N LYS A 474 9.17 -97.37 -29.15
CA LYS A 474 8.55 -98.68 -29.38
C LYS A 474 8.64 -99.08 -30.86
N THR A 475 8.27 -98.19 -31.78
CA THR A 475 8.38 -98.45 -33.22
C THR A 475 9.83 -98.62 -33.67
N GLU A 476 10.79 -97.89 -33.08
CA GLU A 476 12.23 -98.12 -33.29
C GLU A 476 12.67 -99.55 -32.92
N LYS A 477 12.08 -100.14 -31.87
CA LYS A 477 12.38 -101.53 -31.47
C LYS A 477 11.72 -102.53 -32.41
N GLU A 478 10.47 -102.29 -32.79
CA GLU A 478 9.74 -103.13 -33.74
C GLU A 478 10.46 -103.15 -35.11
N VAL A 479 10.91 -101.98 -35.60
CA VAL A 479 11.74 -101.86 -36.82
C VAL A 479 13.13 -102.50 -36.65
N ALA A 480 13.74 -102.45 -35.46
CA ALA A 480 15.00 -103.15 -35.19
C ALA A 480 14.85 -104.68 -35.18
N GLU A 481 13.73 -105.21 -34.67
CA GLU A 481 13.41 -106.63 -34.72
C GLU A 481 13.06 -107.09 -36.15
N GLU A 482 12.27 -106.32 -36.90
CA GLU A 482 12.02 -106.57 -38.33
C GLU A 482 13.32 -106.58 -39.13
N LYS A 483 14.19 -105.59 -38.94
CA LYS A 483 15.52 -105.54 -39.58
C LYS A 483 16.36 -106.77 -39.22
N CYS A 484 16.41 -107.16 -37.95
CA CYS A 484 17.12 -108.36 -37.49
C CYS A 484 16.56 -109.63 -38.13
N ASN A 485 15.26 -109.71 -38.39
CA ASN A 485 14.63 -110.84 -39.06
C ASN A 485 14.89 -110.84 -40.58
N LEU A 486 14.87 -109.68 -41.23
CA LEU A 486 15.26 -109.53 -42.63
C LEU A 486 16.75 -109.86 -42.86
N GLU A 487 17.64 -109.49 -41.92
CA GLU A 487 19.07 -109.85 -41.98
C GLU A 487 19.29 -111.37 -41.86
N LYS A 488 18.50 -112.08 -41.04
CA LYS A 488 18.52 -113.56 -40.97
C LYS A 488 18.06 -114.20 -42.28
N GLU A 489 16.95 -113.74 -42.84
CA GLU A 489 16.46 -114.27 -44.13
C GLU A 489 17.40 -113.93 -45.28
N LEU A 490 18.05 -112.76 -45.30
CA LEU A 490 19.07 -112.42 -46.29
C LEU A 490 20.31 -113.34 -46.14
N ALA A 491 20.76 -113.61 -44.92
CA ALA A 491 21.85 -114.56 -44.67
C ALA A 491 21.51 -115.99 -45.12
N LYS A 492 20.27 -116.45 -44.86
CA LYS A 492 19.75 -117.75 -45.32
C LYS A 492 19.69 -117.86 -46.84
N ASN A 493 19.06 -116.89 -47.52
CA ASN A 493 19.05 -116.83 -48.99
C ASN A 493 20.47 -116.81 -49.58
N LYS A 494 21.45 -116.21 -48.90
CA LYS A 494 22.86 -116.22 -49.33
C LYS A 494 23.52 -117.61 -49.19
N VAL A 495 23.13 -118.42 -48.20
CA VAL A 495 23.53 -119.84 -48.10
C VAL A 495 22.88 -120.66 -49.22
N ASP A 496 21.59 -120.46 -49.49
CA ASP A 496 20.86 -121.18 -50.54
C ASP A 496 21.41 -120.86 -51.94
N ILE A 497 21.75 -119.60 -52.22
CA ILE A 497 22.46 -119.18 -53.45
C ILE A 497 23.83 -119.86 -53.57
N ASN A 498 24.59 -119.96 -52.48
CA ASN A 498 25.89 -120.66 -52.50
C ASN A 498 25.70 -122.16 -52.78
N ALA A 499 24.70 -122.81 -52.20
CA ALA A 499 24.39 -124.21 -52.45
C ALA A 499 23.96 -124.46 -53.91
N LEU A 500 23.12 -123.58 -54.47
CA LEU A 500 22.76 -123.61 -55.89
C LEU A 500 23.97 -123.39 -56.81
N THR A 501 24.89 -122.50 -56.42
CA THR A 501 26.15 -122.26 -57.16
C THR A 501 27.01 -123.52 -57.22
N CYS A 502 27.21 -124.22 -56.09
CA CYS A 502 27.93 -125.50 -56.04
C CYS A 502 27.24 -126.58 -56.90
N ASN A 503 25.90 -126.62 -56.91
CA ASN A 503 25.14 -127.55 -57.74
C ASN A 503 25.34 -127.27 -59.25
N VAL A 504 25.40 -126.00 -59.67
CA VAL A 504 25.70 -125.62 -61.07
C VAL A 504 27.10 -126.08 -61.46
N GLN A 505 28.14 -125.78 -60.66
CA GLN A 505 29.51 -126.24 -60.92
C GLN A 505 29.59 -127.77 -61.04
N THR A 506 28.89 -128.50 -60.16
CA THR A 506 28.81 -129.97 -60.19
C THR A 506 28.14 -130.51 -61.47
N LEU A 507 27.29 -129.72 -62.14
CA LEU A 507 26.67 -130.08 -63.42
C LEU A 507 27.56 -129.72 -64.61
N GLU A 508 28.28 -128.59 -64.56
CA GLU A 508 29.26 -128.18 -65.56
C GLU A 508 30.40 -129.21 -65.68
N GLU A 509 30.92 -129.70 -64.54
CA GLU A 509 31.94 -130.75 -64.49
C GLU A 509 31.45 -132.10 -65.07
N LYS A 510 30.17 -132.45 -64.83
CA LYS A 510 29.56 -133.67 -65.41
C LYS A 510 29.35 -133.56 -66.91
N ASN A 511 28.94 -132.39 -67.42
CA ASN A 511 28.82 -132.16 -68.85
C ASN A 511 30.17 -132.28 -69.56
N LYS A 512 31.24 -131.73 -68.97
CA LYS A 512 32.61 -131.86 -69.48
C LYS A 512 33.04 -133.34 -69.61
N GLN A 513 32.80 -134.15 -68.58
CA GLN A 513 33.09 -135.59 -68.60
C GLN A 513 32.26 -136.40 -69.64
N LEU A 514 31.13 -135.87 -70.11
CA LEU A 514 30.35 -136.48 -71.20
C LEU A 514 30.92 -136.09 -72.57
N THR A 515 31.35 -134.84 -72.75
CA THR A 515 32.04 -134.40 -73.98
C THR A 515 33.33 -135.18 -74.23
N ASP A 516 34.16 -135.35 -73.19
CA ASP A 516 35.42 -136.10 -73.28
C ASP A 516 35.20 -137.59 -73.63
N LYS A 517 34.06 -138.17 -73.23
CA LYS A 517 33.69 -139.56 -73.58
C LYS A 517 33.21 -139.71 -75.02
N ILE A 518 32.52 -138.73 -75.58
CA ILE A 518 32.06 -138.76 -76.98
C ILE A 518 33.27 -138.61 -77.92
N ALA A 519 34.17 -137.66 -77.62
CA ALA A 519 35.42 -137.49 -78.36
C ALA A 519 36.37 -138.70 -78.34
N SER A 520 36.15 -139.66 -77.43
CA SER A 520 36.94 -140.90 -77.29
C SER A 520 36.37 -142.10 -78.04
N LEU A 521 35.23 -141.98 -78.73
CA LEU A 521 34.50 -143.13 -79.32
C LEU A 521 34.31 -143.06 -80.85
N GLU A 522 34.67 -141.96 -81.51
CA GLU A 522 34.43 -141.74 -82.94
C GLU A 522 35.67 -141.90 -83.84
N LEU A 523 36.72 -142.60 -83.36
CA LEU A 523 37.92 -142.91 -84.17
C LEU A 523 38.20 -144.42 -84.29
N GLU A 524 37.56 -145.01 -85.30
CA GLU A 524 38.11 -146.06 -86.17
C GLU A 524 38.50 -147.43 -85.56
N GLN A 525 37.55 -148.38 -85.55
CA GLN A 525 37.87 -149.79 -85.82
C GLN A 525 36.73 -150.49 -86.58
N ALA A 526 37.09 -151.41 -87.49
CA ALA A 526 36.16 -152.05 -88.44
C ALA A 526 36.55 -153.53 -88.71
N SER A 527 35.66 -154.26 -89.41
CA SER A 527 35.81 -155.65 -89.91
C SER A 527 35.78 -156.77 -88.83
N SER A 528 35.41 -158.03 -89.12
CA SER A 528 34.61 -158.60 -90.23
C SER A 528 34.18 -160.06 -89.88
N ASP A 529 32.92 -160.36 -90.18
CA ASP A 529 32.34 -161.65 -90.61
C ASP A 529 32.86 -163.00 -90.05
N TYR A 530 32.20 -163.48 -88.98
CA TYR A 530 31.85 -164.89 -88.74
C TYR A 530 30.51 -164.92 -87.98
N HIS A 531 29.61 -165.91 -88.03
CA HIS A 531 29.25 -166.93 -89.03
C HIS A 531 28.03 -167.71 -88.46
N TRP A 532 26.97 -167.90 -89.24
CA TRP A 532 26.09 -169.09 -89.17
C TRP A 532 25.41 -169.45 -87.83
N LEU A 533 24.34 -168.72 -87.48
CA LEU A 533 22.98 -169.28 -87.26
C LEU A 533 22.00 -168.17 -87.70
N ALA A 534 21.11 -168.33 -88.68
CA ALA A 534 20.03 -169.32 -88.83
C ALA A 534 18.89 -169.11 -87.82
N GLN A 535 17.75 -168.63 -88.35
CA GLN A 535 16.39 -168.67 -87.77
C GLN A 535 16.19 -167.79 -86.51
N GLN A 536 15.13 -166.97 -86.36
CA GLN A 536 13.86 -166.80 -87.09
C GLN A 536 13.31 -165.39 -86.73
N GLN A 537 12.46 -164.67 -87.51
CA GLN A 537 11.76 -165.04 -88.74
C GLN A 537 11.27 -163.82 -89.56
N VAL A 538 11.99 -163.49 -90.64
CA VAL A 538 11.41 -162.97 -91.89
C VAL A 538 12.19 -163.73 -92.98
N GLU A 539 11.77 -164.91 -93.44
CA GLU A 539 10.38 -165.38 -93.55
C GLU A 539 10.14 -166.86 -93.24
N ASN A 540 9.03 -167.11 -92.55
CA ASN A 540 7.92 -167.85 -93.12
C ASN A 540 6.90 -166.74 -93.49
N VAL A 541 6.64 -166.37 -94.76
CA VAL A 541 6.67 -167.19 -95.98
C VAL A 541 7.38 -166.49 -97.18
N LEU A 542 8.68 -166.79 -97.43
CA LEU A 542 9.32 -166.50 -98.73
C LEU A 542 8.87 -167.59 -99.70
N GLY A 543 7.62 -167.49 -100.15
CA GLY A 543 6.89 -168.66 -100.64
C GLY A 543 5.76 -168.33 -101.60
N LYS A 544 6.18 -168.01 -102.85
CA LYS A 544 5.37 -167.86 -104.07
C LYS A 544 4.73 -166.47 -104.19
N ILE A 545 5.14 -165.62 -105.14
CA ILE A 545 5.13 -165.71 -106.63
C ILE A 545 3.82 -165.17 -107.22
N THR A 546 3.96 -164.49 -108.37
CA THR A 546 2.93 -163.94 -109.28
C THR A 546 2.07 -162.77 -108.80
N ASP A 547 2.33 -161.62 -109.46
CA ASP A 547 1.35 -160.74 -110.10
C ASP A 547 0.52 -159.75 -109.23
N SER A 548 0.41 -158.46 -109.57
CA SER A 548 1.07 -157.67 -110.64
C SER A 548 1.01 -156.15 -110.30
N LYS A 549 2.06 -155.33 -110.53
CA LYS A 549 2.41 -154.60 -111.79
C LYS A 549 1.76 -153.21 -111.96
N ASN A 550 2.58 -152.18 -111.69
CA ASN A 550 2.63 -150.85 -112.34
C ASN A 550 1.52 -149.78 -112.15
N LYS A 551 2.02 -148.55 -112.04
CA LYS A 551 1.53 -147.26 -112.60
C LYS A 551 0.29 -146.56 -112.04
N LEU A 552 0.45 -145.23 -111.96
CA LEU A 552 -0.44 -144.19 -112.50
C LEU A 552 -1.80 -144.67 -113.05
N ALA A 553 -2.88 -144.31 -112.35
CA ALA A 553 -4.12 -143.85 -112.98
C ALA A 553 -4.92 -142.96 -112.03
N TYR A 554 -5.60 -141.98 -112.62
CA TYR A 554 -6.64 -141.15 -112.00
C TYR A 554 -8.01 -141.86 -112.15
N GLU A 555 -9.03 -141.39 -111.42
CA GLU A 555 -10.45 -141.85 -111.38
C GLU A 555 -10.89 -143.09 -110.57
N LYS A 556 -12.17 -143.01 -110.15
CA LYS A 556 -13.08 -144.04 -109.58
C LYS A 556 -12.60 -144.88 -108.39
N GLY A 557 -13.02 -144.45 -107.20
CA GLY A 557 -13.02 -145.32 -106.00
C GLY A 557 -14.20 -146.30 -105.93
N LYS A 558 -13.94 -147.50 -105.37
CA LYS A 558 -14.89 -148.32 -104.59
C LYS A 558 -14.08 -149.32 -103.75
N LEU A 559 -14.01 -149.12 -102.42
CA LEU A 559 -14.95 -149.68 -101.44
C LEU A 559 -15.02 -151.22 -101.45
N GLN A 560 -14.53 -151.83 -100.37
CA GLN A 560 -15.43 -152.65 -99.54
C GLN A 560 -16.06 -151.67 -98.53
N VAL A 561 -17.35 -151.31 -98.58
CA VAL A 561 -18.58 -152.14 -98.43
C VAL A 561 -18.70 -152.58 -96.97
N LYS A 562 -19.75 -152.16 -96.24
CA LYS A 562 -21.18 -152.45 -96.50
C LYS A 562 -22.08 -151.34 -95.89
N SER A 563 -23.13 -150.80 -96.53
CA SER A 563 -23.67 -150.96 -97.90
C SER A 563 -24.80 -149.94 -98.23
N LEU A 564 -24.97 -149.60 -99.52
CA LEU A 564 -26.10 -148.90 -100.19
C LEU A 564 -26.22 -147.37 -99.90
N LEU A 565 -26.18 -146.43 -100.87
CA LEU A 565 -26.97 -146.14 -102.10
C LEU A 565 -28.30 -145.41 -101.79
N GLU A 566 -28.75 -144.36 -102.50
CA GLU A 566 -28.57 -143.91 -103.92
C GLU A 566 -28.19 -142.39 -104.01
N LYS A 567 -27.23 -141.91 -104.83
CA LYS A 567 -27.22 -141.61 -106.30
C LYS A 567 -28.14 -140.45 -106.78
N ASN A 568 -27.79 -139.57 -107.73
CA ASN A 568 -26.48 -139.07 -108.23
C ASN A 568 -26.69 -137.91 -109.24
N GLU A 569 -25.88 -136.85 -109.16
CA GLU A 569 -25.58 -135.87 -110.22
C GLU A 569 -24.06 -135.95 -110.51
N GLU A 570 -23.51 -135.76 -111.71
CA GLU A 570 -24.05 -135.65 -113.07
C GLU A 570 -23.28 -136.62 -114.02
N GLU A 571 -23.85 -136.92 -115.19
CA GLU A 571 -23.19 -136.85 -116.52
C GLU A 571 -24.00 -137.66 -117.55
N LEU A 572 -24.72 -136.97 -118.44
CA LEU A 572 -25.10 -137.52 -119.75
C LEU A 572 -25.26 -136.39 -120.77
N SER A 573 -24.13 -135.79 -121.14
CA SER A 573 -24.09 -134.67 -122.09
C SER A 573 -24.38 -135.13 -123.52
N GLN A 574 -25.22 -134.35 -124.22
CA GLN A 574 -25.41 -134.33 -125.69
C GLN A 574 -26.00 -135.57 -126.40
N ALA A 575 -27.32 -135.55 -126.63
CA ALA A 575 -27.93 -136.13 -127.84
C ALA A 575 -29.23 -135.36 -128.20
N VAL A 576 -29.16 -134.47 -129.20
CA VAL A 576 -30.32 -133.65 -129.64
C VAL A 576 -30.77 -134.04 -131.06
N LYS A 577 -32.07 -134.31 -131.25
CA LYS A 577 -32.95 -133.96 -132.42
C LYS A 577 -34.08 -134.98 -132.67
N GLY A 578 -35.28 -134.49 -133.03
CA GLY A 578 -36.41 -135.26 -133.58
C GLY A 578 -37.76 -134.56 -133.37
N ARG A 579 -38.60 -134.40 -134.42
CA ARG A 579 -39.88 -133.64 -134.36
C ARG A 579 -40.86 -134.02 -135.50
N ASP A 580 -42.17 -133.85 -135.26
CA ASP A 580 -43.33 -133.77 -136.19
C ASP A 580 -43.97 -135.04 -136.81
N ALA A 581 -45.20 -134.83 -137.33
CA ALA A 581 -46.12 -135.68 -138.14
C ALA A 581 -46.84 -136.84 -137.41
N ALA A 582 -48.17 -136.98 -137.34
CA ALA A 582 -49.36 -136.21 -137.78
C ALA A 582 -49.92 -136.36 -139.24
N LEU A 583 -51.26 -136.46 -139.30
CA LEU A 583 -52.22 -136.20 -140.41
C LEU A 583 -52.34 -137.14 -141.63
N LYS A 584 -53.56 -137.71 -141.85
CA LYS A 584 -54.46 -137.39 -142.99
C LYS A 584 -55.74 -138.26 -143.08
N GLU A 585 -56.92 -137.65 -143.08
CA GLU A 585 -58.06 -137.90 -144.00
C GLU A 585 -59.14 -136.80 -143.79
N SER A 586 -59.83 -136.34 -144.85
CA SER A 586 -60.64 -135.09 -144.74
C SER A 586 -61.74 -134.81 -145.80
N GLN A 587 -61.85 -135.54 -146.90
CA GLN A 587 -62.48 -135.00 -148.13
C GLN A 587 -63.92 -135.49 -148.43
N LYS A 588 -64.90 -135.21 -147.55
CA LYS A 588 -66.32 -135.43 -147.89
C LYS A 588 -67.35 -134.38 -147.41
N LEU A 589 -67.04 -133.53 -146.43
CA LEU A 589 -67.97 -132.60 -145.78
C LEU A 589 -68.31 -131.29 -146.57
N LYS A 590 -68.26 -131.30 -147.91
CA LYS A 590 -68.40 -130.04 -148.69
C LYS A 590 -69.84 -129.72 -149.15
N GLY A 591 -70.81 -130.62 -148.97
CA GLY A 591 -72.17 -130.43 -149.50
C GLY A 591 -73.07 -129.51 -148.65
N ASP A 592 -72.94 -129.56 -147.33
CA ASP A 592 -73.97 -129.03 -146.42
C ASP A 592 -73.81 -127.53 -146.07
N LEU A 593 -72.75 -126.88 -146.57
CA LEU A 593 -72.29 -125.57 -146.08
C LEU A 593 -73.14 -124.37 -146.55
N GLU A 594 -73.65 -124.39 -147.78
CA GLU A 594 -74.23 -123.21 -148.45
C GLU A 594 -75.57 -122.74 -147.85
N THR A 595 -76.22 -123.53 -146.98
CA THR A 595 -77.50 -123.15 -146.33
C THR A 595 -77.33 -122.47 -144.97
N LEU A 596 -76.11 -122.39 -144.43
CA LEU A 596 -75.85 -121.90 -143.06
C LEU A 596 -75.40 -120.42 -143.04
N GLU A 597 -74.75 -119.95 -144.11
CA GLU A 597 -74.08 -118.65 -144.18
C GLU A 597 -75.03 -117.44 -144.07
N ASP A 598 -76.19 -117.49 -144.74
CA ASP A 598 -77.21 -116.42 -144.72
C ASP A 598 -77.75 -116.07 -143.33
N ARG A 599 -77.60 -116.98 -142.35
CA ARG A 599 -78.18 -116.83 -141.01
C ARG A 599 -77.27 -116.10 -140.01
N GLU A 600 -75.96 -116.12 -140.21
CA GLU A 600 -75.00 -115.44 -139.32
C GLU A 600 -74.80 -113.98 -139.69
N ASN A 601 -74.87 -113.62 -140.98
CA ASN A 601 -74.66 -112.25 -141.47
C ASN A 601 -75.59 -111.21 -140.80
N LYS A 602 -76.79 -111.60 -140.36
CA LYS A 602 -77.72 -110.72 -139.61
C LYS A 602 -77.36 -110.50 -138.13
N LYS A 603 -76.47 -111.30 -137.53
CA LYS A 603 -76.04 -111.11 -136.13
C LYS A 603 -74.87 -110.13 -135.99
N VAL A 604 -73.90 -110.21 -136.91
CA VAL A 604 -72.64 -109.43 -136.87
C VAL A 604 -72.90 -107.92 -136.77
N GLY A 605 -73.87 -107.41 -137.53
CA GLY A 605 -74.21 -105.99 -137.58
C GLY A 605 -74.81 -105.38 -136.30
N ASN A 606 -75.13 -106.18 -135.26
CA ASN A 606 -75.53 -105.66 -133.95
C ASN A 606 -74.36 -105.57 -132.97
N PHE A 607 -73.48 -106.58 -132.94
CA PHE A 607 -72.30 -106.58 -132.06
C PHE A 607 -71.33 -105.43 -132.36
N GLN A 608 -71.19 -105.04 -133.63
CA GLN A 608 -70.36 -103.90 -134.03
C GLN A 608 -70.81 -102.55 -133.42
N ARG A 609 -72.11 -102.38 -133.12
CA ARG A 609 -72.65 -101.11 -132.59
C ARG A 609 -72.33 -100.93 -131.10
N GLN A 610 -72.57 -101.98 -130.30
CA GLN A 610 -72.28 -101.99 -128.86
C GLN A 610 -70.78 -101.81 -128.55
N LEU A 611 -69.90 -102.27 -129.44
CA LEU A 611 -68.44 -102.12 -129.29
C LEU A 611 -67.95 -100.67 -129.50
N ALA A 612 -68.75 -99.80 -130.13
CA ALA A 612 -68.42 -98.39 -130.31
C ALA A 612 -68.68 -97.57 -129.03
N GLU A 613 -69.88 -97.73 -128.46
CA GLU A 613 -70.33 -97.04 -127.23
C GLU A 613 -69.36 -97.33 -126.07
N ALA A 614 -68.99 -98.59 -125.86
CA ALA A 614 -68.05 -99.02 -124.82
C ALA A 614 -66.63 -98.43 -124.96
N LYS A 615 -66.23 -97.92 -126.14
CA LYS A 615 -64.94 -97.25 -126.33
C LYS A 615 -64.99 -95.77 -125.94
N GLU A 616 -66.11 -95.09 -126.17
CA GLU A 616 -66.26 -93.68 -125.82
C GLU A 616 -66.19 -93.47 -124.31
N ASP A 617 -66.82 -94.34 -123.52
CA ASP A 617 -66.80 -94.25 -122.06
C ASP A 617 -65.42 -94.58 -121.46
N ASN A 618 -64.63 -95.47 -122.08
CA ASN A 618 -63.24 -95.70 -121.70
C ASN A 618 -62.37 -94.43 -121.90
N CYS A 619 -62.61 -93.65 -122.96
CA CYS A 619 -61.95 -92.36 -123.15
C CYS A 619 -62.34 -91.35 -122.06
N LYS A 620 -63.63 -91.28 -121.66
CA LYS A 620 -64.09 -90.41 -120.57
C LYS A 620 -63.44 -90.77 -119.24
N VAL A 621 -63.37 -92.06 -118.90
CA VAL A 621 -62.69 -92.56 -117.70
C VAL A 621 -61.20 -92.21 -117.71
N THR A 622 -60.52 -92.36 -118.85
CA THR A 622 -59.10 -91.99 -119.01
C THR A 622 -58.86 -90.51 -118.71
N ILE A 623 -59.66 -89.62 -119.32
CA ILE A 623 -59.57 -88.17 -119.08
C ILE A 623 -59.88 -87.82 -117.61
N MET A 624 -60.81 -88.51 -116.96
CA MET A 624 -61.07 -88.32 -115.52
C MET A 624 -59.86 -88.73 -114.66
N LEU A 625 -59.22 -89.87 -114.96
CA LEU A 625 -58.03 -90.34 -114.24
C LEU A 625 -56.83 -89.38 -114.42
N GLU A 626 -56.58 -88.89 -115.64
CA GLU A 626 -55.54 -87.87 -115.88
C GLU A 626 -55.79 -86.59 -115.08
N ASN A 627 -57.04 -86.10 -115.02
CA ASN A 627 -57.39 -84.94 -114.22
C ASN A 627 -57.24 -85.18 -112.71
N VAL A 628 -57.57 -86.37 -112.20
CA VAL A 628 -57.34 -86.74 -110.79
C VAL A 628 -55.85 -86.83 -110.47
N LEU A 629 -55.03 -87.42 -111.35
CA LEU A 629 -53.58 -87.51 -111.18
C LEU A 629 -52.91 -86.13 -111.25
N ALA A 630 -53.33 -85.27 -112.18
CA ALA A 630 -52.86 -83.89 -112.27
C ALA A 630 -53.27 -83.04 -111.05
N SER A 631 -54.47 -83.30 -110.50
CA SER A 631 -54.93 -82.69 -109.24
C SER A 631 -54.11 -83.18 -108.04
N HIS A 632 -53.86 -84.49 -107.93
CA HIS A 632 -53.06 -85.08 -106.87
C HIS A 632 -51.59 -84.60 -106.92
N SER A 633 -50.98 -84.54 -108.10
CA SER A 633 -49.62 -83.98 -108.27
C SER A 633 -49.54 -82.51 -107.87
N LYS A 634 -50.53 -81.68 -108.23
CA LYS A 634 -50.62 -80.28 -107.77
C LYS A 634 -50.82 -80.18 -106.25
N MET A 635 -51.62 -81.07 -105.66
CA MET A 635 -51.86 -81.14 -104.22
C MET A 635 -50.61 -81.57 -103.45
N GLN A 636 -49.88 -82.56 -103.95
CA GLN A 636 -48.59 -83.00 -103.39
C GLN A 636 -47.56 -81.87 -103.47
N GLY A 637 -47.40 -81.22 -104.63
CA GLY A 637 -46.50 -80.07 -104.79
C GLY A 637 -46.91 -78.82 -103.99
N ALA A 638 -48.15 -78.76 -103.48
CA ALA A 638 -48.59 -77.76 -102.51
C ALA A 638 -48.27 -78.20 -101.07
N LEU A 639 -48.50 -79.48 -100.74
CA LEU A 639 -48.18 -80.08 -99.44
C LEU A 639 -46.67 -80.01 -99.15
N GLU A 640 -45.82 -80.36 -100.12
CA GLU A 640 -44.37 -80.28 -100.03
C GLU A 640 -43.90 -78.84 -99.76
N LYS A 641 -44.50 -77.83 -100.41
CA LYS A 641 -44.21 -76.41 -100.14
C LYS A 641 -44.62 -75.98 -98.73
N VAL A 642 -45.78 -76.43 -98.25
CA VAL A 642 -46.21 -76.18 -96.86
C VAL A 642 -45.27 -76.86 -95.88
N GLN A 643 -44.82 -78.09 -96.16
CA GLN A 643 -43.90 -78.83 -95.30
C GLN A 643 -42.49 -78.21 -95.26
N ILE A 644 -42.00 -77.66 -96.39
CA ILE A 644 -40.75 -76.89 -96.44
C ILE A 644 -40.86 -75.58 -95.66
N GLU A 645 -41.94 -74.82 -95.82
CA GLU A 645 -42.15 -73.56 -95.07
C GLU A 645 -42.34 -73.84 -93.57
N LEU A 646 -43.05 -74.90 -93.18
CA LEU A 646 -43.13 -75.34 -91.78
C LEU A 646 -41.74 -75.68 -91.22
N GLY A 647 -40.94 -76.49 -91.92
CA GLY A 647 -39.55 -76.77 -91.51
C GLY A 647 -38.67 -75.52 -91.42
N ARG A 648 -38.91 -74.51 -92.27
CA ARG A 648 -38.27 -73.20 -92.19
C ARG A 648 -38.71 -72.43 -90.94
N ARG A 649 -40.00 -72.44 -90.60
CA ARG A 649 -40.54 -71.81 -89.38
C ARG A 649 -40.07 -72.53 -88.11
N ASP A 650 -40.00 -73.85 -88.09
CA ASP A 650 -39.46 -74.60 -86.96
C ASP A 650 -37.98 -74.29 -86.74
N SER A 651 -37.21 -74.11 -87.83
CA SER A 651 -35.81 -73.67 -87.78
C SER A 651 -35.67 -72.23 -87.25
N GLU A 652 -36.55 -71.33 -87.70
CA GLU A 652 -36.65 -69.93 -87.24
C GLU A 652 -37.02 -69.84 -85.75
N ILE A 653 -38.01 -70.63 -85.32
CA ILE A 653 -38.43 -70.77 -83.92
C ILE A 653 -37.33 -71.40 -83.06
N ALA A 654 -36.58 -72.37 -83.56
CA ALA A 654 -35.42 -72.94 -82.87
C ALA A 654 -34.29 -71.91 -82.71
N GLY A 655 -34.04 -71.09 -83.74
CA GLY A 655 -33.13 -69.94 -83.67
C GLY A 655 -33.54 -68.95 -82.58
N LEU A 656 -34.79 -68.48 -82.61
CA LEU A 656 -35.34 -67.54 -81.62
C LEU A 656 -35.37 -68.13 -80.20
N LYS A 657 -35.62 -69.43 -80.03
CA LYS A 657 -35.50 -70.12 -78.73
C LYS A 657 -34.06 -70.13 -78.22
N LYS A 658 -33.08 -70.39 -79.09
CA LYS A 658 -31.65 -70.36 -78.75
C LYS A 658 -31.18 -68.94 -78.40
N GLU A 659 -31.61 -67.94 -79.16
CA GLU A 659 -31.33 -66.53 -78.88
C GLU A 659 -31.96 -66.08 -77.56
N ARG A 660 -33.22 -66.43 -77.31
CA ARG A 660 -33.89 -66.17 -76.03
C ARG A 660 -33.14 -66.81 -74.85
N ALA A 661 -32.63 -68.03 -75.00
CA ALA A 661 -31.84 -68.69 -73.96
C ALA A 661 -30.50 -67.97 -73.70
N LEU A 662 -29.80 -67.53 -74.74
CA LEU A 662 -28.57 -66.74 -74.62
C LEU A 662 -28.82 -65.37 -73.98
N ASN A 663 -29.92 -64.70 -74.36
CA ASN A 663 -30.32 -63.43 -73.76
C ASN A 663 -30.76 -63.61 -72.30
N GLN A 664 -31.46 -64.68 -71.94
CA GLN A 664 -31.77 -65.01 -70.54
C GLN A 664 -30.50 -65.24 -69.72
N GLN A 665 -29.51 -65.97 -70.25
CA GLN A 665 -28.22 -66.16 -69.59
C GLN A 665 -27.43 -64.84 -69.45
N ARG A 666 -27.56 -63.92 -70.41
CA ARG A 666 -26.97 -62.58 -70.34
C ARG A 666 -27.64 -61.71 -69.28
N VAL A 667 -28.97 -61.77 -69.18
CA VAL A 667 -29.73 -61.09 -68.11
C VAL A 667 -29.30 -61.63 -66.74
N GLN A 668 -29.23 -62.95 -66.55
CA GLN A 668 -28.76 -63.56 -65.30
C GLN A 668 -27.34 -63.15 -64.88
N LYS A 669 -26.44 -62.90 -65.85
CA LYS A 669 -25.10 -62.36 -65.56
C LYS A 669 -25.16 -60.91 -65.10
N LEU A 670 -25.95 -60.07 -65.77
CA LEU A 670 -26.14 -58.67 -65.40
C LEU A 670 -26.86 -58.51 -64.05
N GLU A 671 -27.82 -59.40 -63.74
CA GLU A 671 -28.45 -59.50 -62.42
C GLU A 671 -27.40 -59.81 -61.35
N ALA A 672 -26.58 -60.85 -61.53
CA ALA A 672 -25.51 -61.20 -60.59
C ALA A 672 -24.40 -60.13 -60.48
N GLU A 673 -24.12 -59.38 -61.55
CA GLU A 673 -23.22 -58.21 -61.51
C GLU A 673 -23.84 -57.06 -60.70
N VAL A 674 -25.14 -56.78 -60.86
CA VAL A 674 -25.87 -55.79 -60.05
C VAL A 674 -25.91 -56.18 -58.58
N ASP A 675 -26.20 -57.46 -58.26
CA ASP A 675 -26.16 -57.98 -56.89
C ASP A 675 -24.75 -57.83 -56.28
N GLN A 676 -23.70 -58.11 -57.05
CA GLN A 676 -22.32 -57.91 -56.61
C GLN A 676 -22.01 -56.42 -56.35
N TRP A 677 -22.48 -55.50 -57.19
CA TRP A 677 -22.29 -54.06 -56.97
C TRP A 677 -23.11 -53.53 -55.80
N GLN A 678 -24.33 -54.02 -55.57
CA GLN A 678 -25.12 -53.69 -54.39
C GLN A 678 -24.48 -54.22 -53.10
N ALA A 679 -23.97 -55.45 -53.10
CA ALA A 679 -23.22 -56.01 -51.97
C ALA A 679 -21.94 -55.20 -51.68
N ARG A 680 -21.19 -54.79 -52.72
CA ARG A 680 -20.03 -53.90 -52.57
C ARG A 680 -20.40 -52.52 -52.03
N MET A 681 -21.50 -51.93 -52.51
CA MET A 681 -22.01 -50.65 -52.03
C MET A 681 -22.39 -50.72 -50.55
N LEU A 682 -23.12 -51.75 -50.12
CA LEU A 682 -23.43 -51.98 -48.71
C LEU A 682 -22.18 -52.17 -47.83
N VAL A 683 -21.12 -52.83 -48.33
CA VAL A 683 -19.85 -52.95 -47.62
C VAL A 683 -19.11 -51.61 -47.53
N VAL A 684 -19.12 -50.81 -48.60
CA VAL A 684 -18.53 -49.45 -48.61
C VAL A 684 -19.31 -48.51 -47.69
N ASP A 685 -20.64 -48.56 -47.69
CA ASP A 685 -21.50 -47.79 -46.79
C ASP A 685 -21.27 -48.23 -45.33
N ALA A 686 -21.18 -49.54 -45.05
CA ALA A 686 -20.87 -50.04 -43.71
C ALA A 686 -19.47 -49.61 -43.23
N GLN A 687 -18.46 -49.68 -44.11
CA GLN A 687 -17.12 -49.21 -43.81
C GLN A 687 -17.10 -47.70 -43.56
N HIS A 688 -17.69 -46.90 -44.46
CA HIS A 688 -17.78 -45.45 -44.33
C HIS A 688 -18.50 -45.04 -43.04
N ASN A 689 -19.60 -45.70 -42.68
CA ASN A 689 -20.26 -45.48 -41.39
C ASN A 689 -19.35 -45.86 -40.21
N SER A 690 -18.60 -46.98 -40.29
CA SER A 690 -17.67 -47.39 -39.23
C SER A 690 -16.46 -46.47 -39.05
N GLU A 691 -16.07 -45.72 -40.10
CA GLU A 691 -15.03 -44.69 -40.07
C GLU A 691 -15.58 -43.33 -39.64
N MET A 692 -16.78 -42.96 -40.09
CA MET A 692 -17.43 -41.69 -39.78
C MET A 692 -18.01 -41.64 -38.36
N GLU A 693 -18.56 -42.72 -37.84
CA GLU A 693 -19.14 -42.74 -36.49
C GLU A 693 -18.13 -42.40 -35.37
N PRO A 694 -16.90 -42.98 -35.31
CA PRO A 694 -15.91 -42.57 -34.32
C PRO A 694 -15.37 -41.15 -34.56
N LEU A 695 -15.27 -40.70 -35.82
CA LEU A 695 -14.89 -39.30 -36.13
C LEU A 695 -15.97 -38.31 -35.67
N GLN A 696 -17.24 -38.63 -35.88
CA GLN A 696 -18.37 -37.83 -35.41
C GLN A 696 -18.43 -37.80 -33.87
N LYS A 697 -18.26 -38.94 -33.20
CA LYS A 697 -18.15 -39.01 -31.73
C LYS A 697 -16.97 -38.19 -31.21
N ALA A 698 -15.79 -38.27 -31.84
CA ALA A 698 -14.63 -37.47 -31.46
C ALA A 698 -14.86 -35.96 -31.69
N LEU A 699 -15.53 -35.58 -32.78
CA LEU A 699 -15.91 -34.20 -33.07
C LEU A 699 -16.92 -33.66 -32.04
N ASP A 700 -17.90 -34.45 -31.64
CA ASP A 700 -18.91 -34.04 -30.65
C ASP A 700 -18.35 -33.98 -29.22
N VAL A 701 -17.43 -34.87 -28.86
CA VAL A 701 -16.63 -34.73 -27.63
C VAL A 701 -15.79 -33.45 -27.68
N ALA A 702 -15.09 -33.18 -28.79
CA ALA A 702 -14.31 -31.95 -28.94
C ALA A 702 -15.17 -30.68 -28.94
N ARG A 703 -16.41 -30.73 -29.46
CA ARG A 703 -17.38 -29.63 -29.36
C ARG A 703 -17.83 -29.38 -27.93
N GLU A 704 -18.16 -30.44 -27.20
CA GLU A 704 -18.60 -30.37 -25.80
C GLU A 704 -17.45 -29.93 -24.87
N ASP A 705 -16.21 -30.35 -25.13
CA ASP A 705 -15.04 -29.87 -24.37
C ASP A 705 -14.67 -28.43 -24.71
N ASN A 706 -14.82 -27.98 -25.97
CA ASN A 706 -14.73 -26.56 -26.33
C ASN A 706 -15.85 -25.73 -25.67
N ARG A 707 -17.06 -26.29 -25.53
CA ARG A 707 -18.18 -25.65 -24.81
C ARG A 707 -17.90 -25.53 -23.32
N LYS A 708 -17.37 -26.57 -22.67
CA LYS A 708 -16.89 -26.51 -21.27
C LYS A 708 -15.78 -25.49 -21.10
N LEU A 709 -14.83 -25.44 -22.02
CA LEU A 709 -13.73 -24.46 -22.01
C LEU A 709 -14.26 -23.04 -22.16
N ALA A 710 -15.22 -22.80 -23.06
CA ALA A 710 -15.88 -21.50 -23.21
C ALA A 710 -16.64 -21.08 -21.94
N MET A 711 -17.40 -22.01 -21.32
CA MET A 711 -18.07 -21.74 -20.04
C MET A 711 -17.08 -21.47 -18.90
N SER A 712 -15.96 -22.18 -18.84
CA SER A 712 -14.89 -21.97 -17.85
C SER A 712 -14.17 -20.63 -18.06
N LEU A 713 -13.92 -20.24 -19.32
CA LEU A 713 -13.38 -18.93 -19.67
C LEU A 713 -14.37 -17.80 -19.34
N GLU A 714 -15.66 -17.99 -19.58
CA GLU A 714 -16.68 -17.00 -19.22
C GLU A 714 -16.84 -16.87 -17.69
N GLN A 715 -16.78 -17.96 -16.93
CA GLN A 715 -16.69 -17.93 -15.46
C GLN A 715 -15.41 -17.23 -14.97
N ALA A 716 -14.27 -17.46 -15.62
CA ALA A 716 -13.01 -16.76 -15.32
C ALA A 716 -13.10 -15.25 -15.64
N LEU A 717 -13.80 -14.87 -16.72
CA LEU A 717 -14.04 -13.47 -17.06
C LEU A 717 -15.03 -12.80 -16.10
N GLN A 718 -16.11 -13.49 -15.70
CA GLN A 718 -17.08 -12.99 -14.72
C GLN A 718 -16.45 -12.79 -13.33
N THR A 719 -15.63 -13.75 -12.88
CA THR A 719 -14.89 -13.61 -11.62
C THR A 719 -13.82 -12.52 -11.69
N ASN A 720 -13.09 -12.40 -12.81
CA ASN A 720 -12.14 -11.30 -13.00
C ASN A 720 -12.83 -9.92 -13.03
N ASN A 721 -13.98 -9.78 -13.72
CA ASN A 721 -14.78 -8.55 -13.68
C ASN A 721 -15.27 -8.24 -12.25
N HIS A 722 -15.72 -9.24 -11.49
CA HIS A 722 -16.13 -9.05 -10.10
C HIS A 722 -14.97 -8.62 -9.18
N LEU A 723 -13.77 -9.17 -9.41
CA LEU A 723 -12.55 -8.74 -8.72
C LEU A 723 -12.13 -7.32 -9.14
N GLN A 724 -12.28 -6.95 -10.41
CA GLN A 724 -12.05 -5.57 -10.87
C GLN A 724 -13.02 -4.60 -10.19
N THR A 725 -14.33 -4.86 -10.19
CA THR A 725 -15.31 -4.00 -9.49
C THR A 725 -15.04 -3.92 -7.97
N LYS A 726 -14.54 -4.99 -7.35
CA LYS A 726 -14.06 -4.95 -5.96
C LYS A 726 -12.82 -4.08 -5.79
N LEU A 727 -11.85 -4.15 -6.71
CA LEU A 727 -10.66 -3.32 -6.71
C LEU A 727 -11.02 -1.84 -6.90
N ASP A 728 -11.86 -1.53 -7.89
CA ASP A 728 -12.37 -0.18 -8.17
C ASP A 728 -13.04 0.42 -6.93
N HIS A 729 -13.95 -0.34 -6.27
CA HIS A 729 -14.63 0.09 -5.05
C HIS A 729 -13.68 0.25 -3.84
N VAL A 730 -12.64 -0.57 -3.72
CA VAL A 730 -11.58 -0.38 -2.70
C VAL A 730 -10.74 0.85 -3.02
N GLN A 731 -10.52 1.17 -4.28
CA GLN A 731 -9.79 2.35 -4.71
C GLN A 731 -10.60 3.63 -4.48
N GLU A 732 -11.90 3.67 -4.81
CA GLU A 732 -12.82 4.76 -4.44
C GLU A 732 -12.84 4.99 -2.92
N LYS A 733 -12.90 3.92 -2.12
CA LYS A 733 -12.79 4.01 -0.65
C LYS A 733 -11.45 4.59 -0.20
N LEU A 734 -10.35 4.22 -0.85
CA LEU A 734 -9.01 4.75 -0.53
C LEU A 734 -8.91 6.24 -0.88
N GLU A 735 -9.30 6.63 -2.09
CA GLU A 735 -9.31 8.03 -2.55
C GLU A 735 -10.23 8.89 -1.66
N SER A 736 -11.38 8.37 -1.25
CA SER A 736 -12.28 9.01 -0.27
C SER A 736 -11.61 9.20 1.11
N LYS A 737 -10.92 8.18 1.63
CA LYS A 737 -10.20 8.26 2.91
C LYS A 737 -8.94 9.14 2.84
N GLU A 738 -8.29 9.25 1.68
CA GLU A 738 -7.21 10.19 1.46
C GLU A 738 -7.71 11.64 1.40
N LEU A 739 -8.87 11.89 0.76
CA LEU A 739 -9.53 13.19 0.77
C LEU A 739 -9.99 13.59 2.17
N GLU A 740 -10.55 12.66 2.94
CA GLU A 740 -10.90 12.86 4.35
C GLU A 740 -9.66 13.19 5.20
N ARG A 741 -8.55 12.48 5.00
CA ARG A 741 -7.26 12.77 5.65
C ARG A 741 -6.73 14.17 5.28
N GLN A 742 -6.83 14.57 4.01
CA GLN A 742 -6.46 15.93 3.57
C GLN A 742 -7.35 17.00 4.22
N ASN A 743 -8.67 16.79 4.25
CA ASN A 743 -9.61 17.69 4.91
C ASN A 743 -9.30 17.84 6.41
N LEU A 744 -9.03 16.74 7.11
CA LEU A 744 -8.62 16.75 8.51
C LEU A 744 -7.28 17.46 8.73
N GLU A 745 -6.31 17.34 7.82
CA GLU A 745 -5.04 18.05 7.94
C GLU A 745 -5.21 19.55 7.73
N THR A 746 -5.93 20.00 6.68
CA THR A 746 -6.22 21.44 6.50
C THR A 746 -7.09 22.01 7.63
N PHE A 747 -7.86 21.18 8.33
CA PHE A 747 -8.59 21.59 9.53
C PHE A 747 -7.64 21.77 10.72
N LYS A 748 -6.70 20.84 10.97
CA LYS A 748 -5.65 21.03 11.98
C LYS A 748 -4.78 22.26 11.70
N GLU A 749 -4.40 22.49 10.44
CA GLU A 749 -3.63 23.67 10.03
C GLU A 749 -4.40 24.96 10.35
N ARG A 750 -5.70 25.02 10.02
CA ARG A 750 -6.58 26.14 10.39
C ARG A 750 -6.70 26.32 11.90
N MET A 751 -7.05 25.27 12.65
CA MET A 751 -7.12 25.34 14.13
C MET A 751 -5.78 25.76 14.76
N SER A 752 -4.65 25.32 14.20
CA SER A 752 -3.31 25.71 14.64
C SER A 752 -3.06 27.19 14.38
N GLU A 753 -3.34 27.69 13.18
CA GLU A 753 -3.13 29.10 12.84
C GLU A 753 -4.12 30.02 13.57
N GLU A 754 -5.38 29.59 13.77
CA GLU A 754 -6.37 30.29 14.61
C GLU A 754 -5.88 30.39 16.07
N SER A 755 -5.42 29.29 16.67
CA SER A 755 -4.88 29.30 18.04
C SER A 755 -3.60 30.14 18.17
N LYS A 756 -2.80 30.22 17.10
CA LYS A 756 -1.60 31.07 17.00
C LYS A 756 -1.97 32.54 16.88
N ILE A 757 -2.95 32.89 16.04
CA ILE A 757 -3.49 34.25 15.92
C ILE A 757 -4.13 34.70 17.25
N GLU A 758 -4.87 33.83 17.93
CA GLU A 758 -5.41 34.13 19.26
C GLU A 758 -4.29 34.34 20.30
N ALA A 759 -3.25 33.51 20.29
CA ALA A 759 -2.07 33.72 21.14
C ALA A 759 -1.30 35.02 20.83
N GLU A 760 -1.18 35.39 19.54
CA GLU A 760 -0.59 36.66 19.09
C GLU A 760 -1.44 37.85 19.56
N LEU A 761 -2.77 37.81 19.40
CA LEU A 761 -3.70 38.83 19.91
C LEU A 761 -3.68 38.95 21.44
N HIS A 762 -3.52 37.84 22.17
CA HIS A 762 -3.30 37.87 23.61
C HIS A 762 -1.96 38.49 23.99
N ALA A 763 -0.88 38.19 23.26
CA ALA A 763 0.42 38.81 23.46
C ALA A 763 0.37 40.33 23.19
N GLU A 764 -0.29 40.77 22.11
CA GLU A 764 -0.51 42.18 21.81
C GLU A 764 -1.32 42.89 22.89
N ARG A 765 -2.41 42.28 23.40
CA ARG A 765 -3.19 42.83 24.52
C ARG A 765 -2.34 42.96 25.80
N ILE A 766 -1.50 41.97 26.10
CA ILE A 766 -0.59 42.00 27.25
C ILE A 766 0.46 43.12 27.08
N ASP A 767 1.03 43.29 25.89
CA ASP A 767 2.02 44.34 25.63
C ASP A 767 1.40 45.74 25.52
N ALA A 768 0.14 45.86 25.08
CA ALA A 768 -0.64 47.10 25.17
C ALA A 768 -0.89 47.50 26.63
N LEU A 769 -1.32 46.55 27.48
CA LEU A 769 -1.48 46.78 28.92
C LEU A 769 -0.15 47.11 29.61
N ARG A 770 0.95 46.43 29.27
CA ARG A 770 2.30 46.76 29.77
C ARG A 770 2.70 48.19 29.37
N LYS A 771 2.45 48.60 28.13
CA LYS A 771 2.69 49.98 27.66
C LYS A 771 1.82 50.98 28.42
N GLN A 772 0.53 50.68 28.62
CA GLN A 772 -0.38 51.51 29.40
C GLN A 772 0.10 51.68 30.85
N PHE A 773 0.33 50.59 31.58
CA PHE A 773 0.83 50.65 32.96
C PHE A 773 2.19 51.36 33.06
N GLN A 774 3.08 51.22 32.08
CA GLN A 774 4.35 51.94 32.05
C GLN A 774 4.16 53.45 31.78
N ILE A 775 3.18 53.84 30.95
CA ILE A 775 2.79 55.25 30.75
C ILE A 775 2.19 55.80 32.05
N GLU A 776 1.22 55.12 32.65
CA GLU A 776 0.57 55.49 33.91
C GLU A 776 1.58 55.62 35.06
N ARG A 777 2.53 54.69 35.17
CA ARG A 777 3.58 54.76 36.18
C ARG A 777 4.49 55.98 35.98
N GLU A 778 4.85 56.31 34.74
CA GLU A 778 5.68 57.49 34.47
C GLU A 778 4.91 58.81 34.48
N THR A 779 3.58 58.83 34.26
CA THR A 779 2.75 60.03 34.47
C THR A 779 2.47 60.25 35.96
N ALA A 780 2.16 59.20 36.73
CA ALA A 780 2.02 59.28 38.19
C ALA A 780 3.33 59.72 38.86
N LYS A 781 4.47 59.15 38.44
CA LYS A 781 5.81 59.58 38.87
C LYS A 781 6.10 61.05 38.51
N LYS A 782 5.67 61.53 37.34
CA LYS A 782 5.77 62.97 36.97
C LYS A 782 4.82 63.85 37.80
N ALA A 783 3.64 63.37 38.17
CA ALA A 783 2.70 64.08 39.04
C ALA A 783 3.26 64.20 40.47
N ALA A 784 3.63 63.08 41.10
CA ALA A 784 4.28 63.06 42.42
C ALA A 784 5.59 63.89 42.43
N GLN A 785 6.36 63.91 41.33
CA GLN A 785 7.54 64.76 41.22
C GLN A 785 7.20 66.26 41.18
N ARG A 786 6.09 66.66 40.55
CA ARG A 786 5.58 68.04 40.58
C ARG A 786 5.12 68.41 41.99
N GLU A 787 4.27 67.58 42.60
CA GLU A 787 3.80 67.75 43.99
C GLU A 787 4.96 67.89 44.96
N VAL A 788 6.00 67.06 44.86
CA VAL A 788 7.23 67.18 45.67
C VAL A 788 7.97 68.49 45.39
N THR A 789 7.99 69.02 44.16
CA THR A 789 8.58 70.35 43.90
C THR A 789 7.71 71.51 44.38
N GLU A 790 6.38 71.36 44.39
CA GLU A 790 5.45 72.38 44.88
C GLU A 790 5.41 72.41 46.41
N MET A 791 5.42 71.25 47.07
CA MET A 791 5.59 71.13 48.51
C MET A 791 6.97 71.65 48.98
N LYS A 792 8.03 71.48 48.18
CA LYS A 792 9.33 72.13 48.44
C LYS A 792 9.22 73.65 48.34
N LYS A 793 8.67 74.19 47.25
CA LYS A 793 8.43 75.65 47.12
C LYS A 793 7.58 76.21 48.27
N ALA A 794 6.52 75.50 48.67
CA ALA A 794 5.66 75.90 49.78
C ALA A 794 6.39 75.85 51.13
N LEU A 795 7.26 74.87 51.33
CA LEU A 795 8.14 74.79 52.50
C LEU A 795 9.20 75.91 52.51
N ASP A 796 9.81 76.21 51.37
CA ASP A 796 10.80 77.29 51.22
C ASP A 796 10.15 78.67 51.43
N GLU A 797 8.95 78.89 50.89
CA GLU A 797 8.10 80.07 51.12
C GLU A 797 7.68 80.19 52.60
N ALA A 798 7.28 79.09 53.23
CA ALA A 798 6.95 79.05 54.67
C ALA A 798 8.19 79.31 55.55
N ASN A 799 9.36 78.80 55.16
CA ASN A 799 10.63 79.08 55.81
C ASN A 799 11.03 80.55 55.66
N PHE A 800 10.87 81.13 54.46
CA PHE A 800 11.11 82.55 54.22
C PHE A 800 10.21 83.42 55.09
N ARG A 801 8.89 83.16 55.09
CA ARG A 801 7.92 83.84 55.97
C ARG A 801 8.23 83.64 57.45
N SER A 802 8.69 82.47 57.87
CA SER A 802 9.12 82.19 59.24
C SER A 802 10.36 83.00 59.64
N VAL A 803 11.33 83.15 58.73
CA VAL A 803 12.51 84.03 58.91
C VAL A 803 12.10 85.50 58.95
N GLU A 804 11.15 85.94 58.13
CA GLU A 804 10.62 87.31 58.11
C GLU A 804 9.80 87.64 59.37
N VAL A 805 8.93 86.72 59.83
CA VAL A 805 8.22 86.82 61.10
C VAL A 805 9.21 86.80 62.28
N SER A 806 10.29 86.02 62.20
CA SER A 806 11.36 86.02 63.21
C SER A 806 12.16 87.32 63.21
N ARG A 807 12.39 87.93 62.04
CA ARG A 807 13.05 89.22 61.88
C ARG A 807 12.19 90.35 62.43
N THR A 808 10.93 90.45 62.00
CA THR A 808 9.99 91.47 62.51
C THR A 808 9.73 91.31 64.00
N ASN A 809 9.71 90.09 64.56
CA ASN A 809 9.71 89.87 66.01
C ASN A 809 10.97 90.38 66.71
N ARG A 810 12.17 90.26 66.11
CA ARG A 810 13.39 90.88 66.66
C ARG A 810 13.29 92.40 66.62
N GLU A 811 12.83 92.98 65.51
CA GLU A 811 12.67 94.44 65.35
C GLU A 811 11.59 95.00 66.31
N LEU A 812 10.50 94.27 66.54
CA LEU A 812 9.48 94.62 67.54
C LEU A 812 10.01 94.49 68.98
N ARG A 813 10.76 93.43 69.30
CA ARG A 813 11.44 93.30 70.61
C ARG A 813 12.45 94.42 70.83
N GLN A 814 13.21 94.81 69.80
CA GLN A 814 14.13 95.93 69.89
C GLN A 814 13.37 97.25 70.16
N LYS A 815 12.32 97.55 69.39
CA LYS A 815 11.44 98.71 69.62
C LYS A 815 10.82 98.71 71.02
N LEU A 816 10.44 97.55 71.55
CA LEU A 816 10.00 97.41 72.94
C LEU A 816 11.11 97.79 73.92
N THR A 817 12.34 97.29 73.78
CA THR A 817 13.45 97.71 74.67
C THR A 817 13.82 99.19 74.52
N GLU A 818 13.59 99.81 73.36
CA GLU A 818 13.77 101.25 73.15
C GLU A 818 12.66 102.06 73.84
N LEU A 819 11.41 101.61 73.74
CA LEU A 819 10.27 102.18 74.49
C LEU A 819 10.42 101.98 76.00
N GLU A 820 10.95 100.84 76.46
CA GLU A 820 11.28 100.60 77.87
C GLU A 820 12.40 101.52 78.37
N LYS A 821 13.44 101.77 77.56
CA LYS A 821 14.50 102.76 77.87
C LYS A 821 13.90 104.17 77.96
N LEU A 822 13.03 104.55 77.02
CA LEU A 822 12.34 105.84 77.03
C LEU A 822 11.41 105.97 78.25
N LEU A 823 10.62 104.93 78.57
CA LEU A 823 9.73 104.87 79.73
C LEU A 823 10.50 104.91 81.06
N ASN A 824 11.64 104.24 81.15
CA ASN A 824 12.52 104.37 82.31
C ASN A 824 13.13 105.78 82.39
N SER A 825 13.53 106.38 81.26
CA SER A 825 14.01 107.78 81.26
C SER A 825 12.94 108.79 81.68
N SER A 826 11.66 108.58 81.30
CA SER A 826 10.55 109.43 81.71
C SER A 826 10.16 109.17 83.16
N LYS A 827 10.21 107.92 83.62
CA LYS A 827 10.03 107.53 85.04
C LYS A 827 11.07 108.18 85.95
N GLU A 828 12.35 108.24 85.55
CA GLU A 828 13.38 108.93 86.33
C GLU A 828 13.27 110.47 86.22
N LYS A 829 12.86 111.02 85.07
CA LYS A 829 12.46 112.45 84.98
C LYS A 829 11.31 112.75 85.95
N ILE A 830 10.30 111.87 86.03
CA ILE A 830 9.17 111.99 86.97
C ILE A 830 9.64 111.81 88.43
N LYS A 831 10.60 110.93 88.75
CA LYS A 831 11.20 110.86 90.09
C LYS A 831 11.92 112.17 90.43
N ASN A 832 12.70 112.73 89.52
CA ASN A 832 13.43 113.98 89.71
C ASN A 832 12.47 115.16 89.89
N GLN A 833 11.41 115.25 89.09
CA GLN A 833 10.33 116.22 89.26
C GLN A 833 9.59 116.02 90.59
N ARG A 834 9.28 114.78 91.00
CA ARG A 834 8.71 114.50 92.33
C ARG A 834 9.65 114.88 93.48
N ALA A 835 10.97 114.73 93.32
CA ALA A 835 11.96 115.17 94.29
C ALA A 835 12.03 116.71 94.37
N GLN A 836 12.03 117.42 93.23
CA GLN A 836 11.94 118.88 93.16
C GLN A 836 10.63 119.39 93.79
N ILE A 837 9.48 118.76 93.51
CA ILE A 837 8.20 119.08 94.15
C ILE A 837 8.27 118.82 95.66
N LYS A 838 8.87 117.72 96.11
CA LYS A 838 9.05 117.43 97.55
C LYS A 838 9.93 118.48 98.23
N LEU A 839 11.00 118.95 97.56
CA LEU A 839 11.82 120.07 98.04
C LEU A 839 11.01 121.37 98.12
N HIS A 840 10.27 121.75 97.07
CA HIS A 840 9.39 122.93 97.09
C HIS A 840 8.31 122.85 98.18
N LEU A 841 7.73 121.67 98.42
CA LEU A 841 6.77 121.45 99.50
C LEU A 841 7.42 121.59 100.88
N SER A 842 8.65 121.09 101.07
CA SER A 842 9.40 121.29 102.32
C SER A 842 9.78 122.77 102.56
N ALA A 843 10.19 123.49 101.51
CA ALA A 843 10.44 124.93 101.59
C ALA A 843 9.15 125.71 101.90
N LYS A 844 8.00 125.32 101.32
CA LYS A 844 6.68 125.89 101.62
C LYS A 844 6.25 125.61 103.06
N ALA A 845 6.52 124.42 103.60
CA ALA A 845 6.26 124.09 104.99
C ALA A 845 7.13 124.91 105.97
N ASN A 846 8.42 125.07 105.68
CA ASN A 846 9.32 125.91 106.47
C ASN A 846 8.88 127.39 106.44
N ASN A 847 8.44 127.91 105.28
CA ASN A 847 7.86 129.25 105.20
C ASN A 847 6.55 129.38 105.99
N ALA A 848 5.68 128.36 105.99
CA ALA A 848 4.49 128.36 106.83
C ALA A 848 4.83 128.40 108.32
N GLN A 849 5.84 127.64 108.77
CA GLN A 849 6.33 127.68 110.15
C GLN A 849 6.92 129.06 110.52
N ASN A 850 7.57 129.74 109.59
CA ASN A 850 8.07 131.11 109.80
C ASN A 850 6.94 132.15 109.85
N VAL A 851 5.86 131.97 109.07
CA VAL A 851 4.64 132.80 109.18
C VAL A 851 3.95 132.60 110.52
N GLU A 852 3.86 131.37 111.03
CA GLU A 852 3.27 131.10 112.35
C GLU A 852 4.11 131.68 113.49
N ARG A 853 5.44 131.67 113.37
CA ARG A 853 6.34 132.43 114.28
C ARG A 853 6.12 133.93 114.21
N MET A 854 5.93 134.53 113.03
CA MET A 854 5.60 135.96 112.93
C MET A 854 4.27 136.30 113.60
N LYS A 855 3.25 135.43 113.52
CA LYS A 855 1.99 135.62 114.26
C LYS A 855 2.19 135.59 115.77
N GLN A 856 3.06 134.72 116.30
CA GLN A 856 3.40 134.71 117.73
C GLN A 856 4.06 136.03 118.14
N ILE A 857 5.03 136.53 117.35
CA ILE A 857 5.67 137.84 117.58
C ILE A 857 4.64 138.99 117.48
N GLU A 858 3.67 138.94 116.57
CA GLU A 858 2.56 139.92 116.55
C GLU A 858 1.71 139.86 117.82
N THR A 859 1.41 138.67 118.35
CA THR A 859 0.63 138.55 119.60
C THR A 859 1.40 139.04 120.82
N GLU A 860 2.72 138.81 120.87
CA GLU A 860 3.60 139.34 121.91
C GLU A 860 3.73 140.87 121.81
N LEU A 861 3.81 141.43 120.60
CA LEU A 861 3.77 142.88 120.37
C LEU A 861 2.44 143.50 120.83
N ARG A 862 1.30 142.91 120.49
CA ARG A 862 -0.03 143.37 120.96
C ARG A 862 -0.16 143.28 122.49
N GLN A 863 0.46 142.29 123.14
CA GLN A 863 0.53 142.23 124.59
C GLN A 863 1.47 143.29 125.19
N MET A 864 2.62 143.57 124.56
CA MET A 864 3.48 144.69 124.97
C MET A 864 2.81 146.06 124.78
N GLU A 865 1.99 146.25 123.74
CA GLU A 865 1.19 147.48 123.59
C GLU A 865 0.12 147.60 124.67
N LEU A 866 -0.58 146.51 125.02
CA LEU A 866 -1.53 146.52 126.13
C LEU A 866 -0.86 146.83 127.48
N ILE A 867 0.35 146.30 127.72
CA ILE A 867 1.15 146.60 128.91
C ILE A 867 1.65 148.06 128.89
N LYS A 868 2.15 148.55 127.75
CA LYS A 868 2.53 149.95 127.53
C LYS A 868 1.37 150.90 127.86
N ASP A 869 0.17 150.61 127.38
CA ASP A 869 -0.99 151.49 127.56
C ASP A 869 -1.51 151.44 129.01
N GLN A 870 -1.45 150.29 129.67
CA GLN A 870 -1.66 150.20 131.13
C GLN A 870 -0.58 150.98 131.91
N TYR A 871 0.68 150.96 131.46
CA TYR A 871 1.79 151.69 132.08
C TYR A 871 1.70 153.20 131.84
N GLN A 872 1.23 153.63 130.68
CA GLN A 872 0.93 155.03 130.35
C GLN A 872 -0.28 155.53 131.15
N LYS A 873 -1.34 154.73 131.29
CA LYS A 873 -2.48 155.07 132.15
C LYS A 873 -2.07 155.20 133.62
N LYS A 874 -1.27 154.27 134.14
CA LYS A 874 -0.68 154.41 135.49
C LYS A 874 0.26 155.61 135.60
N ASN A 875 1.06 155.93 134.57
CA ASN A 875 1.86 157.16 134.56
C ASN A 875 0.99 158.42 134.58
N TYR A 876 -0.17 158.43 133.91
CA TYR A 876 -1.09 159.56 133.94
C TYR A 876 -1.77 159.71 135.31
N GLU A 877 -2.19 158.62 135.92
CA GLU A 877 -2.74 158.59 137.29
C GLU A 877 -1.68 158.97 138.34
N GLN A 878 -0.43 158.50 138.19
CA GLN A 878 0.71 158.91 139.00
C GLN A 878 1.08 160.37 138.75
N SER A 879 0.98 160.88 137.52
CA SER A 879 1.20 162.29 137.18
C SER A 879 0.14 163.20 137.82
N LEU A 880 -1.14 162.80 137.83
CA LEU A 880 -2.17 163.50 138.60
C LEU A 880 -1.89 163.47 140.11
N SER A 881 -1.38 162.34 140.63
CA SER A 881 -0.99 162.23 142.04
C SER A 881 0.23 163.11 142.36
N ILE A 882 1.21 163.21 141.46
CA ILE A 882 2.37 164.09 141.57
C ILE A 882 1.95 165.55 141.41
N GLN A 883 0.97 165.87 140.56
CA GLN A 883 0.42 167.22 140.41
C GLN A 883 -0.26 167.70 141.70
N LYS A 884 -1.00 166.80 142.39
CA LYS A 884 -1.51 167.07 143.75
C LYS A 884 -0.36 167.25 144.75
N PHE A 885 0.60 166.33 144.78
CA PHE A 885 1.76 166.39 145.68
C PHE A 885 2.63 167.64 145.45
N VAL A 886 2.70 168.17 144.22
CA VAL A 886 3.35 169.43 143.87
C VAL A 886 2.52 170.64 144.29
N SER A 887 1.18 170.56 144.26
CA SER A 887 0.32 171.61 144.86
C SER A 887 0.42 171.65 146.39
N GLU A 888 0.65 170.52 147.04
CA GLU A 888 0.90 170.43 148.48
C GLU A 888 2.34 170.88 148.82
N MET A 889 3.35 170.45 148.06
CA MET A 889 4.73 170.95 148.21
C MET A 889 4.84 172.45 147.95
N THR A 890 4.10 173.04 147.00
CA THR A 890 4.12 174.51 146.79
C THR A 890 3.35 175.31 147.86
N ASN A 891 2.69 174.63 148.80
CA ASN A 891 2.22 175.22 150.06
C ASN A 891 3.26 175.02 151.19
N LEU A 892 3.76 173.80 151.41
CA LEU A 892 4.87 173.55 152.37
C LEU A 892 6.11 174.41 152.09
N GLN A 893 6.46 174.61 150.82
CA GLN A 893 7.62 175.41 150.40
C GLN A 893 7.46 176.91 150.74
N LYS A 894 6.22 177.43 150.84
CA LYS A 894 5.96 178.80 151.31
C LYS A 894 6.08 178.91 152.83
N GLU A 895 5.56 177.92 153.57
CA GLU A 895 5.74 177.84 155.02
C GLU A 895 7.22 177.69 155.41
N MET A 896 7.95 176.84 154.69
CA MET A 896 9.39 176.64 154.88
C MET A 896 10.22 177.89 154.53
N GLN A 897 9.81 178.71 153.54
CA GLN A 897 10.45 180.00 153.24
C GLN A 897 10.19 181.07 154.32
N LEU A 898 9.00 181.06 154.94
CA LEU A 898 8.71 181.88 156.12
C LEU A 898 9.55 181.46 157.33
N LEU A 899 9.66 180.15 157.58
CA LEU A 899 10.42 179.58 158.68
C LEU A 899 11.93 179.88 158.56
N ALA A 900 12.52 179.66 157.38
CA ALA A 900 13.94 179.87 157.13
C ALA A 900 14.37 181.34 157.29
N ARG A 901 13.53 182.32 156.90
CA ARG A 901 13.85 183.74 157.08
C ARG A 901 13.78 184.15 158.56
N SER A 902 12.79 183.66 159.31
CA SER A 902 12.71 183.83 160.77
C SER A 902 13.96 183.29 161.50
N GLN A 903 14.48 182.15 161.02
CA GLN A 903 15.68 181.50 161.57
C GLN A 903 16.97 182.28 161.27
N TYR A 904 17.08 182.93 160.11
CA TYR A 904 18.22 183.78 159.77
C TYR A 904 18.26 185.05 160.64
N ASP A 905 17.10 185.68 160.81
CA ASP A 905 16.88 186.87 161.63
C ASP A 905 17.21 186.67 163.12
N THR A 906 16.99 185.46 163.63
CA THR A 906 17.31 185.08 165.02
C THR A 906 18.76 184.65 165.20
N SER A 907 19.34 183.93 164.23
CA SER A 907 20.77 183.57 164.24
C SER A 907 21.69 184.80 164.22
N ALA A 908 21.36 185.81 163.41
CA ALA A 908 22.12 187.06 163.35
C ALA A 908 22.09 187.84 164.68
N ARG A 909 20.94 187.87 165.37
CA ARG A 909 20.81 188.49 166.71
C ARG A 909 21.67 187.76 167.73
N ASN A 910 21.61 186.43 167.76
CA ASN A 910 22.42 185.62 168.69
C ASN A 910 23.92 185.86 168.52
N LYS A 911 24.45 185.90 167.28
CA LYS A 911 25.88 186.16 167.05
C LYS A 911 26.36 187.54 167.52
N GLN A 912 25.50 188.56 167.49
CA GLN A 912 25.85 189.87 168.04
C GLN A 912 25.66 189.92 169.58
N GLN A 913 24.85 189.02 170.13
CA GLN A 913 24.66 188.84 171.57
C GLN A 913 25.84 188.06 172.19
N GLU A 914 26.41 187.08 171.48
CA GLU A 914 27.68 186.42 171.82
C GLU A 914 28.84 187.42 171.91
N LEU A 915 28.99 188.33 170.93
CA LEU A 915 30.01 189.38 170.98
C LEU A 915 29.85 190.36 172.17
N ARG A 916 28.65 190.50 172.72
CA ARG A 916 28.43 191.24 173.98
C ARG A 916 28.86 190.42 175.20
N LEU A 917 28.54 189.13 175.23
CA LEU A 917 28.96 188.21 176.30
C LEU A 917 30.49 188.03 176.33
N GLU A 918 31.16 188.08 175.18
CA GLU A 918 32.63 188.06 175.08
C GLU A 918 33.28 189.31 175.71
N ALA A 919 32.64 190.47 175.60
CA ALA A 919 33.06 191.69 176.28
C ALA A 919 32.73 191.66 177.78
N GLU A 920 31.59 191.08 178.16
CA GLU A 920 31.18 190.88 179.56
C GLU A 920 32.11 189.89 180.30
N ARG A 921 32.71 188.93 179.59
CA ARG A 921 33.81 188.10 180.12
C ARG A 921 35.07 188.93 180.44
N LYS A 922 35.44 189.90 179.60
CA LYS A 922 36.56 190.82 179.90
C LYS A 922 36.29 191.73 181.10
N LEU A 923 35.04 192.14 181.32
CA LEU A 923 34.65 192.91 182.51
C LEU A 923 34.93 192.16 183.81
N ARG A 924 34.84 190.81 183.82
CA ARG A 924 35.15 190.01 185.02
C ARG A 924 36.65 189.93 185.33
N GLN A 925 37.50 189.80 184.32
CA GLN A 925 38.95 189.64 184.53
C GLN A 925 39.60 190.92 185.11
N GLU A 926 39.12 192.11 184.71
CA GLU A 926 39.61 193.38 185.29
C GLU A 926 39.05 193.65 186.70
N LEU A 927 37.86 193.11 187.03
CA LEU A 927 37.35 193.11 188.40
C LEU A 927 38.16 192.19 189.33
N GLU A 928 38.82 191.16 188.78
CA GLU A 928 39.65 190.22 189.52
C GLU A 928 41.00 190.86 189.92
N ASN A 929 41.62 191.65 189.02
CA ASN A 929 42.76 192.52 189.35
C ASN A 929 42.46 193.50 190.50
N ARG A 930 41.18 193.90 190.65
CA ARG A 930 40.71 194.82 191.69
C ARG A 930 40.69 194.23 193.11
N CYS A 931 40.93 192.92 193.25
CA CYS A 931 40.90 192.20 194.52
C CYS A 931 42.27 191.85 195.11
N GLN A 932 43.36 191.85 194.33
CA GLN A 932 44.66 191.33 194.80
C GLN A 932 45.61 192.40 195.40
N ILE A 933 45.42 193.69 195.09
CA ILE A 933 46.29 194.78 195.57
C ILE A 933 45.63 195.62 196.68
N THR A 934 44.30 195.59 196.79
CA THR A 934 43.57 196.10 197.96
C THR A 934 44.02 195.44 199.27
N ALA A 935 44.47 194.18 199.21
CA ALA A 935 45.07 193.48 200.35
C ALA A 935 46.37 194.11 200.88
N ASN A 936 47.16 194.79 200.04
CA ASN A 936 48.46 195.35 200.44
C ASN A 936 48.40 196.81 200.94
N LEU A 937 47.21 197.41 200.98
CA LEU A 937 46.99 198.64 201.75
C LEU A 937 47.10 198.40 203.27
N GLU A 938 46.95 197.15 203.72
CA GLU A 938 46.68 196.83 205.11
C GLU A 938 47.92 196.50 205.96
N GLU A 939 49.07 196.17 205.38
CA GLU A 939 50.31 195.90 206.13
C GLU A 939 51.26 197.10 206.17
N ALA A 940 51.74 197.59 205.02
CA ALA A 940 52.84 198.56 204.99
C ALA A 940 52.50 199.96 205.53
N HIS A 941 51.22 200.37 205.50
CA HIS A 941 50.80 201.59 206.20
C HIS A 941 50.41 201.31 207.66
N ARG A 942 50.18 200.07 208.10
CA ARG A 942 50.24 199.75 209.55
C ARG A 942 51.67 199.74 210.08
N TRP A 943 52.68 199.58 209.21
CA TRP A 943 54.08 199.86 209.55
C TRP A 943 54.35 201.37 209.71
N PHE A 944 54.11 202.22 208.69
CA PHE A 944 54.48 203.65 208.76
C PHE A 944 53.38 204.68 209.09
N LYS A 945 52.06 204.37 209.13
CA LYS A 945 51.03 205.18 209.83
C LYS A 945 51.03 204.93 211.35
N CYS A 946 52.08 204.30 211.87
CA CYS A 946 52.66 204.72 213.15
C CYS A 946 52.98 206.25 213.17
N ARG A 947 53.06 206.88 211.98
CA ARG A 947 53.04 208.33 211.69
C ARG A 947 51.68 208.85 211.16
N PHE A 948 50.60 208.34 211.75
CA PHE A 948 49.45 209.06 212.33
C PHE A 948 48.71 210.24 211.60
N ASP A 949 49.26 211.03 210.67
CA ASP A 949 48.82 212.45 210.55
C ASP A 949 48.11 212.93 209.17
N GLY A 950 46.75 212.80 208.91
CA GLY A 950 45.99 213.25 207.63
C GLY A 950 44.45 212.86 207.33
N LEU A 951 43.69 213.44 206.32
CA LEU A 951 42.16 213.41 206.06
C LEU A 951 41.55 213.72 204.57
N GLN A 952 40.25 213.41 204.16
CA GLN A 952 39.28 214.12 203.16
C GLN A 952 37.87 213.46 202.69
N LEU A 953 37.08 213.92 201.63
CA LEU A 953 35.54 213.86 201.45
C LEU A 953 34.77 214.00 200.01
N GLU A 954 33.44 213.60 199.87
CA GLU A 954 32.24 213.95 198.92
C GLU A 954 31.91 213.28 197.51
N LEU A 955 30.58 213.13 197.10
CA LEU A 955 29.87 213.34 195.75
C LEU A 955 28.42 212.66 195.55
N THR A 956 27.41 213.22 194.79
CA THR A 956 25.98 212.69 194.58
C THR A 956 25.05 213.28 193.40
N LYS A 957 23.77 212.80 193.15
CA LYS A 957 22.47 213.45 192.59
C LYS A 957 21.72 212.98 191.22
N ASN A 958 20.41 213.36 190.94
CA ASN A 958 19.43 213.18 189.72
C ASN A 958 18.48 211.89 189.57
N ARG A 959 17.40 211.63 188.73
CA ARG A 959 16.20 212.21 187.90
C ARG A 959 15.37 211.01 187.21
N LEU A 960 14.28 210.94 186.35
CA LEU A 960 12.89 211.49 185.94
C LEU A 960 12.28 210.53 184.77
N GLN A 961 11.05 210.37 184.15
CA GLN A 961 9.54 210.67 184.06
C GLN A 961 8.84 209.47 183.22
N ARG A 962 7.63 209.22 182.58
CA ARG A 962 6.23 209.68 182.11
C ARG A 962 5.40 208.36 181.63
N LEU A 963 4.20 208.12 180.99
CA LEU A 963 2.90 208.66 180.39
C LEU A 963 1.79 207.49 180.18
N PRO A 964 0.48 207.70 179.78
CA PRO A 964 -0.63 206.65 179.68
C PRO A 964 -1.62 206.60 178.41
N ARG A 965 -2.67 205.70 178.38
CA ARG A 965 -3.95 205.52 177.54
C ARG A 965 -4.08 204.25 176.60
N GLU A 966 -5.22 203.66 176.09
CA GLU A 966 -6.71 203.52 176.42
C GLU A 966 -7.56 202.63 175.39
N ASP A 967 -8.81 202.18 175.71
CA ASP A 967 -9.95 201.59 174.86
C ASP A 967 -9.85 200.12 174.24
N ARG A 968 -10.84 199.27 173.78
CA ARG A 968 -12.35 199.00 173.70
C ARG A 968 -12.56 197.42 173.53
N TRP A 969 -13.61 196.60 173.19
CA TRP A 969 -15.08 196.41 172.79
C TRP A 969 -15.35 194.83 172.82
N ARG A 970 -16.35 194.02 172.34
CA ARG A 970 -17.84 193.84 172.05
C ARG A 970 -18.02 192.43 171.33
N GLU A 971 -19.08 191.56 171.26
CA GLU A 971 -20.53 191.42 171.65
C GLU A 971 -20.82 190.12 172.51
N GLU A 972 -21.66 189.06 172.34
CA GLU A 972 -22.70 188.46 171.39
C GLU A 972 -23.53 187.29 172.11
N ASP A 973 -24.59 186.61 171.56
CA ASP A 973 -25.52 185.70 172.36
C ASP A 973 -25.87 184.22 171.92
N GLN A 974 -26.18 183.33 172.89
CA GLN A 974 -26.17 181.83 172.84
C GLN A 974 -26.88 181.15 174.06
N ASP A 975 -27.42 179.90 174.01
CA ASP A 975 -27.61 179.11 175.25
C ASP A 975 -27.78 177.55 175.24
N LYS A 976 -27.01 176.83 176.10
CA LYS A 976 -27.28 175.55 176.85
C LYS A 976 -27.72 174.26 176.07
N ARG A 977 -27.70 172.99 176.57
CA ARG A 977 -27.18 172.23 177.75
C ARG A 977 -27.20 170.69 177.39
N HIS A 978 -26.95 169.73 178.30
CA HIS A 978 -25.66 169.30 178.87
C HIS A 978 -25.81 167.97 179.64
N ASN A 979 -24.78 167.12 179.59
CA ASN A 979 -24.56 165.93 180.43
C ASN A 979 -23.10 165.47 180.22
N SER A 980 -22.39 164.76 181.11
CA SER A 980 -22.71 164.27 182.46
C SER A 980 -21.43 164.19 183.33
N MET A 981 -21.46 163.50 184.47
CA MET A 981 -20.22 163.04 185.14
C MET A 981 -19.59 161.88 184.33
N SER A 982 -18.27 161.65 184.28
CA SER A 982 -17.20 162.14 185.17
C SER A 982 -15.80 162.22 184.49
N ASN A 983 -15.03 163.26 184.86
CA ASN A 983 -13.56 163.40 184.96
C ASN A 983 -12.55 163.20 183.77
N GLN A 984 -11.85 164.32 183.47
CA GLN A 984 -10.37 164.49 183.32
C GLN A 984 -9.63 163.94 182.06
N SER A 985 -8.60 164.61 181.47
CA SER A 985 -7.97 165.93 181.74
C SER A 985 -7.11 166.51 180.58
N ALA A 986 -7.07 167.85 180.44
CA ALA A 986 -5.93 168.73 180.03
C ALA A 986 -5.32 168.60 178.58
N LEU A 987 -4.75 169.65 177.93
CA LEU A 987 -4.54 171.10 178.22
C LEU A 987 -4.38 171.95 176.91
N HIS A 988 -4.27 173.29 177.00
CA HIS A 988 -4.43 174.27 175.89
C HIS A 988 -3.14 175.01 175.39
N ARG A 989 -3.17 175.55 174.14
CA ARG A 989 -2.80 176.95 173.69
C ARG A 989 -3.00 177.14 172.15
N TRP A 990 -3.59 178.24 171.62
CA TRP A 990 -3.05 179.60 171.24
C TRP A 990 -2.06 179.62 170.03
N GLU A 991 -2.01 180.57 169.07
CA GLU A 991 -2.91 181.69 168.62
C GLU A 991 -2.41 182.43 167.31
N ASN A 992 -3.31 183.18 166.61
CA ASN A 992 -3.13 184.48 165.88
C ASN A 992 -2.68 184.64 164.37
N LYS A 993 -2.77 185.89 163.83
CA LYS A 993 -3.01 186.31 162.40
C LYS A 993 -1.95 187.23 161.71
N ARG A 994 -1.93 187.32 160.35
CA ARG A 994 -2.00 188.61 159.55
C ARG A 994 -2.10 188.50 157.98
N ASN A 995 -3.03 189.27 157.34
CA ASN A 995 -3.05 190.04 156.03
C ASN A 995 -2.28 189.58 154.74
N ARG A 996 -2.55 189.92 153.44
CA ARG A 996 -3.54 190.63 152.54
C ARG A 996 -2.98 190.59 151.06
N LEU A 997 -3.57 191.01 149.89
CA LEU A 997 -4.91 191.06 149.24
C LEU A 997 -4.79 191.65 147.76
N VAL A 998 -5.77 191.43 146.83
CA VAL A 998 -6.02 192.16 145.50
C VAL A 998 -5.04 191.90 144.30
N PRO A 999 -5.34 192.03 142.96
CA PRO A 999 -6.58 192.24 142.13
C PRO A 999 -6.89 191.21 140.95
N LYS A 1000 -7.94 191.51 140.16
CA LYS A 1000 -8.56 190.80 139.00
C LYS A 1000 -8.00 191.15 137.59
N LYS A 1001 -8.22 190.33 136.54
CA LYS A 1001 -9.06 190.66 135.32
C LYS A 1001 -9.32 189.46 134.34
N CYS A 1002 -9.94 189.70 133.16
CA CYS A 1002 -10.86 188.78 132.46
C CYS A 1002 -10.42 188.19 131.07
N HIS A 1003 -11.11 187.11 130.67
CA HIS A 1003 -11.68 186.78 129.33
C HIS A 1003 -10.86 186.33 128.08
N SER A 1004 -11.64 185.69 127.18
CA SER A 1004 -11.62 185.64 125.69
C SER A 1004 -10.80 184.61 124.86
N GLU A 1005 -11.55 183.97 123.95
CA GLU A 1005 -11.29 183.68 122.51
C GLU A 1005 -10.31 182.58 122.02
N GLN A 1006 -10.92 181.54 121.42
CA GLN A 1006 -10.95 181.22 119.96
C GLN A 1006 -9.71 180.68 119.20
N GLU A 1007 -10.05 179.93 118.12
CA GLU A 1007 -9.24 179.45 116.98
C GLU A 1007 -8.40 178.18 117.18
N ARG A 1008 -8.64 177.15 116.33
CA ARG A 1008 -7.83 176.70 115.17
C ARG A 1008 -6.43 176.20 115.57
N LYS A 1009 -5.98 175.03 115.10
CA LYS A 1009 -6.25 174.42 113.78
C LYS A 1009 -6.26 172.90 113.85
#